data_AF-A0A2U2MTA5-F1
#
_entry.id   AF-A0A2U2MTA5-F1
#
_cell.length_a   1.000
_cell.length_b   1.000
_cell.length_c   1.000
_cell.angle_alpha   90.00
_cell.angle_beta   90.00
_cell.angle_gamma   90.00
#
_symmetry.space_group_name_H-M   'P 1'
#
loop_
_entity.id
_entity.type
_entity.pdbx_description
1 polymer ?
#
loop_
_entity_poly.entity_id
_entity_poly.type
_entity_poly.pdbx_seq_one_letter_code
_entity_poly.pdbx_strand_id
1 'polypeptide(L)'
;MSASGDSTQPRSKAKAKSKPKTKTTRISRIVGAGRGRRGGTRVAPGGRGIPLNVGTALVALGIVYGDLLTSPVYTLPAVLAGQGGLAAVTTDFVVGVLSLVFWTLMLIATLKYVLIALRADNKGEGGILALYVLVRRHWKWLIAPAMIGAAAFLADGVFTPAVSITSAMEGLRTIPALAWLDTHTVMVMSLVVIVLLFLLQRNGTTSIGRLFGPVMLVWCLFIAGAGLPHAMRHPELFLGALNPWNGISFLLSSQNHAGFAVLGSVFLCVTGAEALYSDIGHAGIKPIHATFPIVVVCLLVCYTGESAWILDHAGDPAFTGNVSPFFQMMPEQLRGFAVVFAVAAGVIASQALITGAFTMVKEATSVNWMPHLKVLYPSVTKGQLYIPAVNWTLCGLTIIAVLMFKDSHHMEGAYGLALSVAMVTTSIQLAAYILHVWPGLHDWQRRFGAAAMLVGFGALDTAFMVSCLMKFLNGGWFSVMVCAAVLAVMISWEEGTRVERKARRRVKIAGFEDELIRLSTDDDVPLTAGNLVFLTPDMTTDRVDGDIPRSIFAGNPKRAYAYWVVTVLISDHPYGEEWSAQPYAQGHLIRVRIRLGYKEPQRVRPMLRVIMRELLRTGELPPQRNAYPGWNGETADIAATRYVFIKKSLVPESDIKDLERFAIRLKYAIRSVAGNPLAWYGLAFDRPIVEIVPLRTKEYPEPKVKRVRFRGQVIPGRG
;
A
#
# COMPACT_ATOMS: atom_id res chain seq x y z
N MET A 1 -45.72 -68.79 -43.99
CA MET A 1 -44.29 -69.11 -44.16
C MET A 1 -43.60 -68.81 -42.83
N SER A 2 -43.77 -69.72 -41.86
CA SER A 2 -42.78 -70.70 -41.35
C SER A 2 -41.90 -70.09 -40.24
N ALA A 3 -41.88 -70.53 -38.98
CA ALA A 3 -42.61 -71.58 -38.25
C ALA A 3 -42.48 -71.32 -36.73
N SER A 4 -43.53 -71.70 -35.98
CA SER A 4 -43.57 -72.21 -34.59
C SER A 4 -42.46 -71.83 -33.59
N GLY A 5 -42.83 -71.36 -32.39
CA GLY A 5 -42.92 -72.29 -31.27
C GLY A 5 -43.32 -71.62 -29.96
N ASP A 6 -44.35 -72.20 -29.34
CA ASP A 6 -45.10 -71.82 -28.15
C ASP A 6 -44.41 -72.31 -26.85
N SER A 7 -45.06 -72.00 -25.72
CA SER A 7 -44.90 -72.59 -24.37
C SER A 7 -43.81 -71.97 -23.48
N THR A 8 -43.99 -71.73 -22.17
CA THR A 8 -45.05 -72.05 -21.20
C THR A 8 -44.70 -71.32 -19.89
N GLN A 9 -45.69 -70.78 -19.18
CA GLN A 9 -45.54 -70.44 -17.75
C GLN A 9 -45.32 -71.71 -16.90
N PRO A 10 -44.79 -71.56 -15.67
CA PRO A 10 -45.73 -71.72 -14.55
C PRO A 10 -45.53 -70.78 -13.35
N ARG A 11 -46.69 -70.47 -12.75
CA ARG A 11 -47.03 -70.30 -11.31
C ARG A 11 -45.93 -70.76 -10.33
N SER A 12 -45.72 -70.15 -9.16
CA SER A 12 -46.61 -70.32 -7.98
C SER A 12 -45.94 -69.80 -6.70
N LYS A 13 -46.71 -69.04 -5.87
CA LYS A 13 -46.78 -69.01 -4.38
C LYS A 13 -45.47 -68.71 -3.59
N ALA A 14 -45.42 -68.00 -2.47
CA ALA A 14 -46.37 -67.83 -1.38
C ALA A 14 -46.05 -66.56 -0.55
N LYS A 15 -47.09 -66.01 0.07
CA LYS A 15 -47.05 -64.99 1.14
C LYS A 15 -46.54 -65.61 2.45
N ALA A 16 -45.80 -64.86 3.28
CA ALA A 16 -46.13 -64.65 4.71
C ALA A 16 -45.22 -63.63 5.44
N LYS A 17 -45.88 -62.59 5.99
CA LYS A 17 -45.78 -62.02 7.35
C LYS A 17 -44.50 -61.34 7.87
N SER A 18 -44.63 -60.00 7.96
CA SER A 18 -44.71 -59.19 9.21
C SER A 18 -43.47 -58.49 9.80
N LYS A 19 -43.73 -57.21 10.13
CA LYS A 19 -43.08 -56.20 11.01
C LYS A 19 -41.83 -55.47 10.50
N PRO A 20 -41.89 -54.12 10.34
CA PRO A 20 -40.69 -53.30 10.28
C PRO A 20 -40.31 -52.79 11.68
N LYS A 21 -39.02 -52.96 12.04
CA LYS A 21 -38.34 -52.21 13.09
C LYS A 21 -37.55 -51.07 12.44
N THR A 22 -37.67 -49.89 13.01
CA THR A 22 -36.93 -48.65 12.77
C THR A 22 -35.41 -48.85 12.76
N LYS A 23 -34.72 -48.25 11.79
CA LYS A 23 -33.30 -47.84 11.91
C LYS A 23 -32.98 -46.61 11.04
N THR A 24 -32.58 -45.57 11.75
CA THR A 24 -31.82 -44.38 11.39
C THR A 24 -30.82 -44.58 10.25
N THR A 25 -30.83 -43.72 9.23
CA THR A 25 -29.76 -43.66 8.23
C THR A 25 -29.26 -42.23 8.03
N ARG A 26 -27.98 -42.03 8.38
CA ARG A 26 -27.12 -40.89 7.99
C ARG A 26 -27.17 -40.68 6.48
N ILE A 27 -27.35 -39.43 6.02
CA ILE A 27 -27.05 -39.06 4.64
C ILE A 27 -25.74 -38.28 4.63
N SER A 28 -24.67 -39.01 4.33
CA SER A 28 -23.38 -38.49 3.87
C SER A 28 -23.28 -38.71 2.36
N ARG A 29 -22.72 -37.73 1.65
CA ARG A 29 -22.22 -37.79 0.26
C ARG A 29 -23.25 -38.08 -0.84
N ILE A 30 -23.64 -37.03 -1.57
CA ILE A 30 -23.92 -37.12 -3.00
C ILE A 30 -23.01 -36.12 -3.72
N VAL A 31 -21.87 -36.63 -4.17
CA VAL A 31 -21.12 -36.07 -5.31
C VAL A 31 -21.85 -36.61 -6.55
N GLY A 32 -22.65 -35.76 -7.18
CA GLY A 32 -23.37 -36.06 -8.42
C GLY A 32 -22.64 -35.47 -9.61
N ALA A 33 -22.11 -36.34 -10.47
CA ALA A 33 -21.55 -36.02 -11.77
C ALA A 33 -22.64 -35.46 -12.70
N GLY A 34 -22.50 -34.20 -13.10
CA GLY A 34 -23.32 -33.56 -14.14
C GLY A 34 -22.45 -33.20 -15.36
N ARG A 35 -22.47 -34.05 -16.39
CA ARG A 35 -21.97 -33.73 -17.73
C ARG A 35 -22.92 -32.72 -18.38
N GLY A 36 -22.56 -31.44 -18.35
CA GLY A 36 -23.25 -30.36 -19.05
C GLY A 36 -22.28 -29.57 -19.92
N ARG A 37 -22.31 -29.81 -21.24
CA ARG A 37 -21.63 -29.03 -22.27
C ARG A 37 -22.25 -27.62 -22.31
N ARG A 38 -21.55 -26.60 -21.79
CA ARG A 38 -21.70 -25.19 -22.20
C ARG A 38 -20.32 -24.52 -22.09
N GLY A 39 -19.89 -23.93 -23.20
CA GLY A 39 -18.61 -23.25 -23.33
C GLY A 39 -18.53 -22.02 -22.44
N GLY A 40 -17.87 -22.18 -21.31
CA GLY A 40 -17.29 -21.09 -20.54
C GLY A 40 -15.79 -21.35 -20.49
N THR A 41 -14.99 -20.42 -21.01
CA THR A 41 -13.54 -20.40 -20.83
C THR A 41 -13.23 -20.43 -19.35
N ARG A 42 -12.97 -21.63 -18.80
CA ARG A 42 -12.36 -21.82 -17.49
C ARG A 42 -10.95 -21.25 -17.56
N VAL A 43 -10.80 -19.98 -17.20
CA VAL A 43 -9.49 -19.43 -16.84
C VAL A 43 -9.14 -20.02 -15.48
N ALA A 44 -8.19 -20.96 -15.47
CA ALA A 44 -7.67 -21.56 -14.24
C ALA A 44 -7.05 -20.48 -13.34
N PRO A 45 -7.21 -20.56 -12.00
CA PRO A 45 -6.54 -19.67 -11.07
C PRO A 45 -5.10 -20.15 -10.86
N GLY A 46 -4.18 -19.58 -11.62
CA GLY A 46 -2.74 -19.74 -11.45
C GLY A 46 -2.07 -18.53 -12.08
N GLY A 47 -1.26 -17.81 -11.29
CA GLY A 47 -0.59 -16.56 -11.70
C GLY A 47 0.20 -16.74 -12.99
N ARG A 48 -0.41 -16.40 -14.12
CA ARG A 48 0.31 -16.17 -15.38
C ARG A 48 0.78 -14.73 -15.34
N GLY A 49 2.08 -14.54 -15.11
CA GLY A 49 2.72 -13.23 -15.22
C GLY A 49 2.39 -12.57 -16.56
N ILE A 50 2.36 -11.22 -16.55
CA ILE A 50 2.00 -10.41 -17.70
C ILE A 50 2.89 -10.79 -18.90
N PRO A 51 2.31 -11.19 -20.06
CA PRO A 51 3.09 -11.61 -21.22
C PRO A 51 3.83 -10.43 -21.85
N LEU A 52 4.98 -10.72 -22.46
CA LEU A 52 5.74 -9.73 -23.22
C LEU A 52 5.03 -9.45 -24.55
N ASN A 53 4.61 -8.21 -24.76
CA ASN A 53 4.19 -7.67 -26.05
C ASN A 53 4.49 -6.16 -26.09
N VAL A 54 4.29 -5.52 -27.24
CA VAL A 54 4.57 -4.08 -27.40
C VAL A 54 3.74 -3.24 -26.43
N GLY A 55 2.48 -3.59 -26.18
CA GLY A 55 1.63 -2.89 -25.24
C GLY A 55 2.14 -2.93 -23.80
N THR A 56 2.60 -4.10 -23.34
CA THR A 56 3.12 -4.28 -21.98
C THR A 56 4.52 -3.67 -21.82
N ALA A 57 5.32 -3.64 -22.88
CA ALA A 57 6.57 -2.87 -22.93
C ALA A 57 6.33 -1.35 -22.82
N LEU A 58 5.32 -0.82 -23.53
CA LEU A 58 4.92 0.59 -23.39
C LEU A 58 4.37 0.90 -21.99
N VAL A 59 3.62 -0.02 -21.37
CA VAL A 59 3.17 0.14 -19.98
C VAL A 59 4.36 0.19 -19.01
N ALA A 60 5.36 -0.68 -19.19
CA ALA A 60 6.60 -0.60 -18.40
C ALA A 60 7.30 0.74 -18.61
N LEU A 61 7.42 1.23 -19.85
CA LEU A 61 8.00 2.55 -20.14
C LEU A 61 7.27 3.70 -19.45
N GLY A 62 5.93 3.67 -19.47
CA GLY A 62 5.11 4.74 -18.92
C GLY A 62 5.03 4.78 -17.40
N ILE A 63 4.97 3.61 -16.75
CA ILE A 63 4.72 3.52 -15.30
C ILE A 63 6.01 3.33 -14.52
N VAL A 64 6.94 2.50 -15.03
CA VAL A 64 8.06 2.02 -14.22
C VAL A 64 9.29 2.91 -14.31
N TYR A 65 9.62 3.44 -15.49
CA TYR A 65 10.86 4.20 -15.69
C TYR A 65 10.69 5.72 -15.62
N GLY A 66 9.48 6.22 -15.32
CA GLY A 66 9.19 7.66 -15.30
C GLY A 66 10.23 8.46 -14.51
N ASP A 67 10.40 8.10 -13.24
CA ASP A 67 11.29 8.79 -12.30
C ASP A 67 12.78 8.61 -12.66
N LEU A 68 13.15 7.42 -13.16
CA LEU A 68 14.51 7.15 -13.62
C LEU A 68 14.88 7.98 -14.86
N LEU A 69 13.95 8.13 -15.80
CA LEU A 69 14.12 8.89 -17.04
C LEU A 69 14.08 10.41 -16.85
N THR A 70 13.53 10.90 -15.73
CA THR A 70 13.55 12.33 -15.38
C THR A 70 14.80 12.76 -14.63
N SER A 71 15.58 11.80 -14.10
CA SER A 71 16.79 12.07 -13.33
C SER A 71 17.88 12.95 -13.98
N PRO A 72 18.09 12.94 -15.32
CA PRO A 72 19.08 13.82 -15.95
C PRO A 72 18.78 15.31 -15.72
N VAL A 73 17.50 15.67 -15.60
CA VAL A 73 17.06 17.07 -15.45
C VAL A 73 17.56 17.71 -14.14
N TYR A 74 17.86 16.91 -13.10
CA TYR A 74 18.28 17.41 -11.79
C TYR A 74 19.60 16.84 -11.26
N THR A 75 20.10 15.70 -11.76
CA THR A 75 21.30 15.05 -11.19
C THR A 75 22.59 15.85 -11.42
N LEU A 76 22.89 16.25 -12.65
CA LEU A 76 24.12 17.02 -12.92
C LEU A 76 24.06 18.47 -12.43
N PRO A 77 22.91 19.19 -12.50
CA PRO A 77 22.73 20.45 -11.77
C PRO A 77 23.10 20.33 -10.28
N ALA A 78 22.63 19.26 -9.61
CA ALA A 78 22.92 18.99 -8.20
C ALA A 78 24.40 18.77 -7.90
N VAL A 79 25.11 18.12 -8.83
CA VAL A 79 26.55 17.86 -8.69
C VAL A 79 27.35 19.13 -8.91
N LEU A 80 27.01 19.93 -9.94
CA LEU A 80 27.69 21.19 -10.25
C LEU A 80 27.53 22.23 -9.15
N ALA A 81 26.31 22.40 -8.64
CA ALA A 81 26.03 23.38 -7.60
C ALA A 81 26.80 23.07 -6.30
N GLY A 82 26.94 21.78 -5.96
CA GLY A 82 27.76 21.32 -4.83
C GLY A 82 29.27 21.56 -4.99
N GLN A 83 29.77 21.85 -6.20
CA GLN A 83 31.20 21.98 -6.51
C GLN A 83 31.63 23.43 -6.76
N GLY A 84 30.71 24.39 -6.66
CA GLY A 84 30.98 25.80 -6.93
C GLY A 84 30.67 26.23 -8.37
N GLY A 85 29.90 25.42 -9.12
CA GLY A 85 29.46 25.72 -10.48
C GLY A 85 30.54 25.47 -11.55
N LEU A 86 30.32 25.99 -12.75
CA LEU A 86 31.19 25.77 -13.93
C LEU A 86 32.62 26.31 -13.78
N ALA A 87 32.85 27.26 -12.86
CA ALA A 87 34.16 27.85 -12.63
C ALA A 87 35.17 26.89 -11.96
N ALA A 88 34.68 25.86 -11.27
CA ALA A 88 35.49 24.87 -10.57
C ALA A 88 35.60 23.53 -11.33
N VAL A 89 35.09 23.47 -12.56
CA VAL A 89 35.04 22.24 -13.36
C VAL A 89 36.39 21.96 -14.01
N THR A 90 36.87 20.72 -13.85
CA THR A 90 38.05 20.17 -14.51
C THR A 90 37.68 18.91 -15.30
N THR A 91 38.55 18.48 -16.22
CA THR A 91 38.34 17.23 -16.96
C THR A 91 38.25 16.02 -16.02
N ASP A 92 39.12 15.94 -15.01
CA ASP A 92 39.10 14.85 -14.03
C ASP A 92 37.80 14.83 -13.22
N PHE A 93 37.26 16.01 -12.89
CA PHE A 93 35.96 16.16 -12.24
C PHE A 93 34.84 15.57 -13.12
N VAL A 94 34.78 15.96 -14.39
CA VAL A 94 33.73 15.51 -15.33
C VAL A 94 33.79 13.99 -15.52
N VAL A 95 34.97 13.45 -15.80
CA VAL A 95 35.16 12.00 -15.99
C VAL A 95 34.86 11.23 -14.71
N GLY A 96 35.30 11.74 -13.56
CA GLY A 96 35.06 11.14 -12.25
C GLY A 96 33.57 11.07 -11.91
N VAL A 97 32.84 12.17 -12.05
CA VAL A 97 31.39 12.23 -11.82
C VAL A 97 30.64 11.29 -12.77
N LEU A 98 30.97 11.32 -14.07
CA LEU A 98 30.33 10.44 -15.05
C LEU A 98 30.59 8.95 -14.73
N SER A 99 31.80 8.62 -14.28
CA SER A 99 32.13 7.27 -13.79
C SER A 99 31.28 6.86 -12.59
N LEU A 100 31.10 7.75 -11.61
CA LEU A 100 30.24 7.49 -10.44
C LEU A 100 28.78 7.29 -10.86
N VAL A 101 28.24 8.11 -11.76
CA VAL A 101 26.87 7.96 -12.28
C VAL A 101 26.72 6.61 -13.01
N PHE A 102 27.66 6.28 -13.90
CA PHE A 102 27.68 5.01 -14.62
C PHE A 102 27.61 3.81 -13.65
N TRP A 103 28.52 3.75 -12.68
CA TRP A 103 28.58 2.62 -11.75
C TRP A 103 27.41 2.60 -10.77
N THR A 104 26.84 3.76 -10.42
CA THR A 104 25.63 3.82 -9.58
C THR A 104 24.43 3.21 -10.33
N LEU A 105 24.24 3.53 -11.61
CA LEU A 105 23.20 2.92 -12.46
C LEU A 105 23.43 1.41 -12.66
N MET A 106 24.67 0.98 -12.86
CA MET A 106 25.01 -0.43 -13.06
C MET A 106 24.88 -1.27 -11.78
N LEU A 107 25.29 -0.75 -10.63
CA LEU A 107 25.22 -1.49 -9.37
C LEU A 107 23.82 -1.45 -8.78
N ILE A 108 23.21 -0.27 -8.65
CA ILE A 108 21.93 -0.13 -7.96
C ILE A 108 20.78 -0.47 -8.90
N ALA A 109 20.56 0.31 -9.97
CA ALA A 109 19.39 0.10 -10.83
C ALA A 109 19.46 -1.26 -11.55
N THR A 110 20.62 -1.62 -12.12
CA THR A 110 20.77 -2.85 -12.91
C THR A 110 20.95 -4.09 -12.01
N LEU A 111 22.04 -4.17 -11.25
CA LEU A 111 22.37 -5.39 -10.52
C LEU A 111 21.46 -5.62 -9.31
N LYS A 112 21.29 -4.63 -8.43
CA LYS A 112 20.46 -4.77 -7.21
C LYS A 112 18.97 -4.90 -7.56
N TYR A 113 18.42 -3.97 -8.33
CA TYR A 113 16.97 -3.94 -8.55
C TYR A 113 16.52 -4.86 -9.69
N VAL A 114 17.02 -4.68 -10.91
CA VAL A 114 16.53 -5.43 -12.08
C VAL A 114 16.90 -6.92 -12.04
N LEU A 115 18.13 -7.25 -11.67
CA LEU A 115 18.60 -8.65 -11.68
C LEU A 115 18.24 -9.43 -10.41
N ILE A 116 18.31 -8.78 -9.24
CA ILE A 116 18.09 -9.45 -7.94
C ILE A 116 16.68 -9.17 -7.40
N ALA A 117 16.31 -7.90 -7.15
CA ALA A 117 15.06 -7.57 -6.47
C ALA A 117 13.82 -8.02 -7.25
N LEU A 118 13.78 -7.86 -8.58
CA LEU A 118 12.63 -8.30 -9.41
C LEU A 118 12.31 -9.80 -9.29
N ARG A 119 13.24 -10.64 -8.80
CA ARG A 119 12.98 -12.07 -8.54
C ARG A 119 12.26 -12.32 -7.22
N ALA A 120 12.26 -11.34 -6.32
CA ALA A 120 11.62 -11.39 -5.02
C ALA A 120 10.19 -10.85 -5.11
N ASP A 121 9.33 -11.48 -5.91
CA ASP A 121 7.91 -11.11 -6.01
C ASP A 121 7.04 -11.93 -5.03
N ASN A 122 5.96 -11.33 -4.55
CA ASN A 122 4.94 -11.98 -3.74
C ASN A 122 3.61 -11.99 -4.48
N LYS A 123 3.31 -13.10 -5.18
CA LYS A 123 2.10 -13.25 -6.01
C LYS A 123 2.01 -12.20 -7.12
N GLY A 124 3.14 -11.82 -7.72
CA GLY A 124 3.21 -10.79 -8.76
C GLY A 124 3.31 -9.35 -8.26
N GLU A 125 3.26 -9.11 -6.94
CA GLU A 125 3.51 -7.78 -6.35
C GLU A 125 4.98 -7.69 -5.87
N GLY A 126 5.58 -6.50 -6.00
CA GLY A 126 6.94 -6.21 -5.54
C GLY A 126 6.97 -5.06 -4.52
N GLY A 127 8.16 -4.62 -4.14
CA GLY A 127 8.34 -3.54 -3.17
C GLY A 127 8.60 -4.01 -1.73
N ILE A 128 8.86 -3.04 -0.86
CA ILE A 128 9.32 -3.26 0.52
C ILE A 128 8.35 -4.14 1.34
N LEU A 129 7.05 -3.91 1.24
CA LEU A 129 6.05 -4.65 2.01
C LEU A 129 5.79 -6.05 1.44
N ALA A 130 5.77 -6.19 0.12
CA ALA A 130 5.72 -7.50 -0.54
C ALA A 130 6.91 -8.37 -0.11
N LEU A 131 8.11 -7.79 -0.07
CA LEU A 131 9.33 -8.45 0.40
C LEU A 131 9.21 -8.84 1.88
N TYR A 132 8.77 -7.92 2.74
CA TYR A 132 8.52 -8.20 4.16
C TYR A 132 7.57 -9.39 4.35
N VAL A 133 6.47 -9.46 3.60
CA VAL A 133 5.50 -10.56 3.72
C VAL A 133 6.12 -11.93 3.39
N LEU A 134 7.09 -11.98 2.47
CA LEU A 134 7.86 -13.20 2.15
C LEU A 134 8.79 -13.61 3.30
N VAL A 135 9.47 -12.64 3.93
CA VAL A 135 10.54 -12.93 4.91
C VAL A 135 10.09 -12.93 6.37
N ARG A 136 8.95 -12.31 6.71
CA ARG A 136 8.49 -12.06 8.11
C ARG A 136 8.36 -13.30 8.99
N ARG A 137 8.26 -14.49 8.41
CA ARG A 137 8.15 -15.76 9.16
C ARG A 137 9.48 -16.23 9.76
N HIS A 138 10.61 -15.74 9.23
CA HIS A 138 11.93 -16.18 9.64
C HIS A 138 12.41 -15.40 10.86
N TRP A 139 12.40 -14.06 10.79
CA TRP A 139 12.87 -13.21 11.90
C TRP A 139 11.88 -12.11 12.26
N LYS A 140 11.55 -12.01 13.55
CA LYS A 140 10.60 -11.00 14.08
C LYS A 140 11.12 -9.57 13.95
N TRP A 141 12.43 -9.36 14.01
CA TRP A 141 13.04 -8.02 13.95
C TRP A 141 12.94 -7.37 12.58
N LEU A 142 12.66 -8.14 11.51
CA LEU A 142 12.46 -7.63 10.14
C LEU A 142 11.26 -6.68 10.00
N ILE A 143 10.39 -6.62 11.03
CA ILE A 143 9.33 -5.61 11.11
C ILE A 143 9.90 -4.18 11.14
N ALA A 144 11.05 -3.97 11.79
CA ALA A 144 11.66 -2.64 11.93
C ALA A 144 12.16 -2.09 10.58
N PRO A 145 13.05 -2.77 9.83
CA PRO A 145 13.47 -2.28 8.52
C PRO A 145 12.30 -2.17 7.54
N ALA A 146 11.30 -3.05 7.61
CA ALA A 146 10.12 -2.95 6.74
C ALA A 146 9.25 -1.71 7.03
N MET A 147 9.01 -1.38 8.31
CA MET A 147 8.28 -0.16 8.67
C MET A 147 9.07 1.11 8.35
N ILE A 148 10.38 1.12 8.62
CA ILE A 148 11.26 2.26 8.29
C ILE A 148 11.29 2.48 6.77
N GLY A 149 11.49 1.42 5.99
CA GLY A 149 11.52 1.49 4.54
C GLY A 149 10.19 1.96 3.94
N ALA A 150 9.07 1.43 4.43
CA ALA A 150 7.75 1.87 3.98
C ALA A 150 7.46 3.34 4.35
N ALA A 151 7.90 3.80 5.52
CA ALA A 151 7.80 5.21 5.90
C ALA A 151 8.67 6.12 5.03
N ALA A 152 9.89 5.66 4.71
CA ALA A 152 10.84 6.37 3.86
C ALA A 152 10.32 6.48 2.41
N PHE A 153 9.77 5.43 1.83
CA PHE A 153 9.14 5.47 0.50
C PHE A 153 7.92 6.42 0.47
N LEU A 154 7.10 6.44 1.53
CA LEU A 154 5.99 7.40 1.60
C LEU A 154 6.49 8.86 1.73
N ALA A 155 7.63 9.08 2.37
CA ALA A 155 8.28 10.39 2.41
C ALA A 155 8.88 10.77 1.04
N ASP A 156 9.45 9.81 0.32
CA ASP A 156 9.90 9.98 -1.07
C ASP A 156 8.76 10.42 -2.01
N GLY A 157 7.56 9.86 -1.78
CA GLY A 157 6.28 10.27 -2.37
C GLY A 157 5.97 11.77 -2.35
N VAL A 158 6.53 12.51 -1.38
CA VAL A 158 6.38 13.97 -1.26
C VAL A 158 7.32 14.71 -2.20
N PHE A 159 8.54 14.19 -2.37
CA PHE A 159 9.65 14.88 -3.01
C PHE A 159 9.72 14.69 -4.51
N THR A 160 9.38 13.52 -5.06
CA THR A 160 9.41 13.33 -6.52
C THR A 160 8.56 14.36 -7.28
N PRO A 161 7.29 14.66 -6.93
CA PRO A 161 6.56 15.75 -7.59
C PRO A 161 7.14 17.13 -7.31
N ALA A 162 7.74 17.35 -6.14
CA ALA A 162 8.38 18.63 -5.84
C ALA A 162 9.62 18.85 -6.72
N VAL A 163 10.54 17.89 -6.77
CA VAL A 163 11.82 17.99 -7.47
C VAL A 163 11.64 17.87 -8.98
N SER A 164 10.94 16.83 -9.47
CA SER A 164 10.83 16.58 -10.93
C SER A 164 10.11 17.72 -11.66
N ILE A 165 8.99 18.21 -11.12
CA ILE A 165 8.21 19.29 -11.74
C ILE A 165 8.94 20.62 -11.58
N THR A 166 9.48 20.94 -10.40
CA THR A 166 10.20 22.22 -10.21
C THR A 166 11.44 22.29 -11.10
N SER A 167 12.24 21.22 -11.18
CA SER A 167 13.44 21.18 -12.03
C SER A 167 13.09 21.29 -13.53
N ALA A 168 12.00 20.66 -13.97
CA ALA A 168 11.53 20.82 -15.34
C ALA A 168 11.09 22.27 -15.64
N MET A 169 10.39 22.91 -14.70
CA MET A 169 9.92 24.29 -14.82
C MET A 169 11.06 25.31 -14.75
N GLU A 170 12.11 25.04 -14.00
CA GLU A 170 13.33 25.86 -13.96
C GLU A 170 14.01 25.98 -15.31
N GLY A 171 13.82 24.99 -16.19
CA GLY A 171 14.27 25.02 -17.58
C GLY A 171 13.71 26.19 -18.38
N LEU A 172 12.57 26.79 -17.98
CA LEU A 172 12.03 28.00 -18.63
C LEU A 172 13.02 29.16 -18.63
N ARG A 173 13.85 29.27 -17.58
CA ARG A 173 14.86 30.34 -17.46
C ARG A 173 16.00 30.21 -18.46
N THR A 174 16.16 29.05 -19.08
CA THR A 174 17.18 28.81 -20.12
C THR A 174 16.79 29.36 -21.50
N ILE A 175 15.54 29.81 -21.65
CA ILE A 175 15.01 30.39 -22.88
C ILE A 175 15.23 31.90 -22.81
N PRO A 176 15.98 32.53 -23.74
CA PRO A 176 16.30 33.96 -23.67
C PRO A 176 15.07 34.87 -23.51
N ALA A 177 13.96 34.54 -24.20
CA ALA A 177 12.70 35.30 -24.11
C ALA A 177 11.99 35.21 -22.73
N LEU A 178 12.34 34.22 -21.91
CA LEU A 178 11.75 33.96 -20.59
C LEU A 178 12.80 34.04 -19.46
N ALA A 179 14.02 34.49 -19.77
CA ALA A 179 15.10 34.62 -18.79
C ALA A 179 14.80 35.67 -17.69
N TRP A 180 13.81 36.55 -17.92
CA TRP A 180 13.32 37.53 -16.95
C TRP A 180 12.46 36.93 -15.84
N LEU A 181 12.05 35.65 -15.95
CA LEU A 181 11.26 34.98 -14.92
C LEU A 181 12.09 34.79 -13.65
N ASP A 182 11.59 35.34 -12.55
CA ASP A 182 12.18 35.16 -11.23
C ASP A 182 11.87 33.76 -10.65
N THR A 183 12.67 33.33 -9.67
CA THR A 183 12.46 32.05 -8.96
C THR A 183 11.04 31.94 -8.41
N HIS A 184 10.45 33.03 -7.91
CA HIS A 184 9.11 33.01 -7.33
C HIS A 184 8.04 32.70 -8.39
N THR A 185 8.12 33.28 -9.60
CA THR A 185 7.16 32.97 -10.66
C THR A 185 7.26 31.51 -11.11
N VAL A 186 8.49 30.98 -11.29
CA VAL A 186 8.70 29.58 -11.63
C VAL A 186 8.12 28.65 -10.55
N MET A 187 8.38 28.94 -9.27
CA MET A 187 7.81 28.20 -8.14
C MET A 187 6.27 28.20 -8.16
N VAL A 188 5.63 29.34 -8.40
CA VAL A 188 4.16 29.43 -8.49
C VAL A 188 3.62 28.60 -9.65
N MET A 189 4.27 28.63 -10.82
CA MET A 189 3.86 27.80 -11.96
C MET A 189 4.02 26.30 -11.65
N SER A 190 5.10 25.90 -10.98
CA SER A 190 5.28 24.52 -10.49
C SER A 190 4.16 24.08 -9.55
N LEU A 191 3.77 24.95 -8.60
CA LEU A 191 2.65 24.69 -7.69
C LEU A 191 1.32 24.51 -8.43
N VAL A 192 1.06 25.29 -9.49
CA VAL A 192 -0.14 25.12 -10.33
C VAL A 192 -0.16 23.74 -10.98
N VAL A 193 0.98 23.30 -11.55
CA VAL A 193 1.10 21.97 -12.17
C VAL A 193 0.90 20.86 -11.12
N ILE A 194 1.50 21.00 -9.94
CA ILE A 194 1.37 20.04 -8.82
C ILE A 194 -0.09 19.94 -8.34
N VAL A 195 -0.77 21.08 -8.12
CA VAL A 195 -2.17 21.09 -7.69
C VAL A 195 -3.07 20.45 -8.75
N LEU A 196 -2.88 20.78 -10.03
CA LEU A 196 -3.62 20.18 -11.13
C LEU A 196 -3.38 18.66 -11.18
N LEU A 197 -2.14 18.22 -11.00
CA LEU A 197 -1.76 16.81 -10.94
C LEU A 197 -2.51 16.07 -9.84
N PHE A 198 -2.59 16.62 -8.62
CA PHE A 198 -3.29 15.99 -7.49
C PHE A 198 -4.82 16.06 -7.59
N LEU A 199 -5.38 17.08 -8.26
CA LEU A 199 -6.81 17.19 -8.55
C LEU A 199 -7.28 16.11 -9.53
N LEU A 200 -6.46 15.83 -10.56
CA LEU A 200 -6.80 14.87 -11.62
C LEU A 200 -6.75 13.40 -11.16
N GLN A 201 -6.17 13.10 -9.99
CA GLN A 201 -6.01 11.73 -9.45
C GLN A 201 -7.34 10.99 -9.28
N ARG A 202 -8.43 11.70 -8.96
CA ARG A 202 -9.75 11.09 -8.73
C ARG A 202 -10.35 10.45 -9.97
N ASN A 203 -10.05 10.99 -11.15
CA ASN A 203 -10.72 10.61 -12.40
C ASN A 203 -10.21 9.27 -12.97
N GLY A 204 -9.24 8.65 -12.30
CA GLY A 204 -8.64 7.38 -12.71
C GLY A 204 -7.70 7.55 -13.90
N THR A 205 -6.57 6.84 -13.86
CA THR A 205 -5.53 6.90 -14.90
C THR A 205 -5.86 6.04 -16.12
N THR A 206 -7.10 5.58 -16.31
CA THR A 206 -7.44 4.56 -17.32
C THR A 206 -7.46 5.09 -18.75
N SER A 207 -7.88 6.34 -18.96
CA SER A 207 -7.83 6.99 -20.29
C SER A 207 -6.48 7.68 -20.54
N ILE A 208 -5.90 8.30 -19.50
CA ILE A 208 -4.63 9.04 -19.61
C ILE A 208 -3.42 8.08 -19.61
N GLY A 209 -3.48 6.98 -18.86
CA GLY A 209 -2.38 6.03 -18.71
C GLY A 209 -2.01 5.28 -19.99
N ARG A 210 -2.89 5.25 -21.00
CA ARG A 210 -2.53 4.73 -22.34
C ARG A 210 -1.53 5.61 -23.06
N LEU A 211 -1.51 6.91 -22.73
CA LEU A 211 -0.61 7.90 -23.32
C LEU A 211 0.75 7.94 -22.61
N PHE A 212 0.83 7.45 -21.36
CA PHE A 212 2.07 7.45 -20.58
C PHE A 212 3.20 6.69 -21.28
N GLY A 213 2.92 5.49 -21.78
CA GLY A 213 3.92 4.66 -22.48
C GLY A 213 4.50 5.35 -23.72
N PRO A 214 3.67 5.77 -24.69
CA PRO A 214 4.14 6.51 -25.87
C PRO A 214 4.89 7.80 -25.53
N VAL A 215 4.40 8.60 -24.59
CA VAL A 215 5.07 9.85 -24.18
C VAL A 215 6.44 9.56 -23.57
N MET A 216 6.54 8.57 -22.68
CA MET A 216 7.82 8.21 -22.06
C MET A 216 8.78 7.55 -23.05
N LEU A 217 8.30 6.82 -24.05
CA LEU A 217 9.14 6.32 -25.14
C LEU A 217 9.74 7.49 -25.94
N VAL A 218 8.92 8.47 -26.33
CA VAL A 218 9.40 9.64 -27.05
C VAL A 218 10.35 10.46 -26.18
N TRP A 219 10.10 10.58 -24.87
CA TRP A 219 11.02 11.20 -23.91
C TRP A 219 12.35 10.46 -23.82
N CYS A 220 12.32 9.14 -23.70
CA CYS A 220 13.49 8.27 -23.68
C CYS A 220 14.36 8.46 -24.94
N LEU A 221 13.73 8.50 -26.12
CA LEU A 221 14.44 8.76 -27.38
C LEU A 221 14.93 10.22 -27.48
N PHE A 222 14.18 11.17 -26.94
CA PHE A 222 14.53 12.58 -26.94
C PHE A 222 15.78 12.86 -26.10
N ILE A 223 15.87 12.34 -24.89
CA ILE A 223 17.07 12.52 -24.04
C ILE A 223 18.32 11.88 -24.69
N ALA A 224 18.17 10.72 -25.33
CA ALA A 224 19.25 10.09 -26.06
C ALA A 224 19.66 10.93 -27.29
N GLY A 225 18.69 11.42 -28.06
CA GLY A 225 18.93 12.25 -29.23
C GLY A 225 19.55 13.61 -28.89
N ALA A 226 19.24 14.18 -27.72
CA ALA A 226 19.84 15.42 -27.26
C ALA A 226 21.29 15.23 -26.77
N GLY A 227 21.59 14.12 -26.09
CA GLY A 227 22.94 13.82 -25.60
C GLY A 227 23.90 13.26 -26.65
N LEU A 228 23.39 12.51 -27.63
CA LEU A 228 24.22 11.79 -28.60
C LEU A 228 25.21 12.68 -29.40
N PRO A 229 24.82 13.85 -29.93
CA PRO A 229 25.76 14.71 -30.68
C PRO A 229 26.97 15.15 -29.85
N HIS A 230 26.78 15.43 -28.56
CA HIS A 230 27.85 15.82 -27.64
C HIS A 230 28.67 14.62 -27.20
N ALA A 231 28.02 13.49 -26.91
CA ALA A 231 28.70 12.24 -26.57
C ALA A 231 29.61 11.73 -27.71
N MET A 232 29.22 11.94 -28.97
CA MET A 232 30.03 11.58 -30.13
C MET A 232 31.22 12.52 -30.38
N ARG A 233 31.18 13.76 -29.87
CA ARG A 233 32.32 14.70 -29.92
C ARG A 233 33.40 14.33 -28.90
N HIS A 234 33.00 13.78 -27.77
CA HIS A 234 33.87 13.38 -26.66
C HIS A 234 33.72 11.89 -26.28
N PRO A 235 34.01 10.95 -27.20
CA PRO A 235 33.88 9.52 -26.93
C PRO A 235 34.79 9.03 -25.77
N GLU A 236 35.89 9.74 -25.52
CA GLU A 236 36.81 9.49 -24.41
C GLU A 236 36.15 9.60 -23.04
N LEU A 237 35.11 10.43 -22.88
CA LEU A 237 34.39 10.57 -21.61
C LEU A 237 33.66 9.28 -21.25
N PHE A 238 32.98 8.67 -22.23
CA PHE A 238 32.28 7.40 -22.02
C PHE A 238 33.28 6.28 -21.68
N LEU A 239 34.38 6.18 -22.43
CA LEU A 239 35.44 5.21 -22.16
C LEU A 239 36.07 5.41 -20.78
N GLY A 240 36.29 6.65 -20.39
CA GLY A 240 36.75 7.02 -19.05
C GLY A 240 35.76 6.62 -17.95
N ALA A 241 34.45 6.77 -18.19
CA ALA A 241 33.42 6.42 -17.21
C ALA A 241 33.36 4.91 -16.91
N LEU A 242 33.66 4.06 -17.90
CA LEU A 242 33.67 2.59 -17.74
C LEU A 242 34.69 2.13 -16.69
N ASN A 243 35.79 2.86 -16.51
CA ASN A 243 36.79 2.51 -15.50
C ASN A 243 36.37 3.06 -14.11
N PRO A 244 35.97 2.19 -13.15
CA PRO A 244 35.52 2.64 -11.81
C PRO A 244 36.62 3.36 -11.03
N TRP A 245 37.88 3.15 -11.39
CA TRP A 245 39.00 3.83 -10.77
C TRP A 245 38.92 5.34 -10.92
N ASN A 246 38.38 5.85 -12.03
CA ASN A 246 38.24 7.30 -12.26
C ASN A 246 37.24 7.95 -11.29
N GLY A 247 36.14 7.25 -10.98
CA GLY A 247 35.21 7.70 -9.95
C GLY A 247 35.84 7.69 -8.55
N ILE A 248 36.56 6.62 -8.21
CA ILE A 248 37.23 6.47 -6.90
C ILE A 248 38.35 7.50 -6.72
N SER A 249 39.19 7.69 -7.75
CA SER A 249 40.29 8.65 -7.71
C SER A 249 39.75 10.08 -7.56
N PHE A 250 38.67 10.42 -8.27
CA PHE A 250 37.99 11.70 -8.12
C PHE A 250 37.46 11.90 -6.69
N LEU A 251 36.79 10.90 -6.10
CA LEU A 251 36.26 11.02 -4.73
C LEU A 251 37.34 11.33 -3.69
N LEU A 252 38.54 10.80 -3.88
CA LEU A 252 39.69 10.98 -2.99
C LEU A 252 40.60 12.16 -3.40
N SER A 253 40.31 12.81 -4.52
CA SER A 253 41.12 13.91 -5.04
C SER A 253 40.83 15.23 -4.32
N SER A 254 41.82 16.13 -4.34
CA SER A 254 41.66 17.52 -3.88
C SER A 254 40.75 18.35 -4.78
N GLN A 255 40.45 17.89 -6.00
CA GLN A 255 39.56 18.55 -6.95
C GLN A 255 38.08 18.40 -6.56
N ASN A 256 37.77 17.48 -5.65
CA ASN A 256 36.43 17.29 -5.13
C ASN A 256 36.16 18.25 -3.96
N HIS A 257 35.70 19.47 -4.26
CA HIS A 257 35.40 20.48 -3.24
C HIS A 257 34.21 20.07 -2.34
N ALA A 258 33.26 19.31 -2.88
CA ALA A 258 32.14 18.76 -2.11
C ALA A 258 32.55 17.59 -1.20
N GLY A 259 33.75 17.03 -1.36
CA GLY A 259 34.20 15.84 -0.65
C GLY A 259 33.24 14.67 -0.80
N PHE A 260 33.02 13.93 0.30
CA PHE A 260 32.12 12.77 0.29
C PHE A 260 30.64 13.14 0.01
N ALA A 261 30.24 14.40 0.17
CA ALA A 261 28.87 14.86 -0.06
C ALA A 261 28.44 14.82 -1.54
N VAL A 262 29.38 14.71 -2.48
CA VAL A 262 29.09 14.61 -3.92
C VAL A 262 28.30 13.34 -4.26
N LEU A 263 28.52 12.25 -3.51
CA LEU A 263 27.81 10.99 -3.71
C LEU A 263 26.30 11.14 -3.50
N GLY A 264 25.87 12.03 -2.61
CA GLY A 264 24.45 12.33 -2.40
C GLY A 264 23.80 13.02 -3.59
N SER A 265 24.54 13.86 -4.33
CA SER A 265 24.06 14.43 -5.61
C SER A 265 24.05 13.35 -6.71
N VAL A 266 25.11 12.55 -6.81
CA VAL A 266 25.20 11.45 -7.80
C VAL A 266 24.09 10.42 -7.58
N PHE A 267 23.72 10.16 -6.31
CA PHE A 267 22.66 9.23 -5.95
C PHE A 267 21.31 9.55 -6.61
N LEU A 268 21.07 10.81 -6.98
CA LEU A 268 19.86 11.23 -7.68
C LEU A 268 19.70 10.58 -9.06
N CYS A 269 20.75 10.00 -9.67
CA CYS A 269 20.61 9.29 -10.94
C CYS A 269 19.82 7.98 -10.86
N VAL A 270 19.69 7.39 -9.66
CA VAL A 270 18.98 6.12 -9.43
C VAL A 270 17.63 6.31 -8.73
N THR A 271 17.15 7.54 -8.66
CA THR A 271 15.77 7.83 -8.26
C THR A 271 14.81 7.07 -9.18
N GLY A 272 13.84 6.36 -8.60
CA GLY A 272 12.93 5.49 -9.33
C GLY A 272 13.37 4.02 -9.45
N ALA A 273 14.59 3.65 -9.06
CA ALA A 273 14.98 2.23 -9.03
C ALA A 273 14.12 1.41 -8.04
N GLU A 274 13.69 2.04 -6.94
CA GLU A 274 12.75 1.44 -5.99
C GLU A 274 11.32 1.35 -6.55
N ALA A 275 10.86 2.40 -7.24
CA ALA A 275 9.56 2.40 -7.91
C ALA A 275 9.45 1.26 -8.94
N LEU A 276 10.56 0.95 -9.63
CA LEU A 276 10.64 -0.21 -10.52
C LEU A 276 10.40 -1.55 -9.81
N TYR A 277 10.81 -1.67 -8.55
CA TYR A 277 10.52 -2.87 -7.77
C TYR A 277 9.10 -2.87 -7.19
N SER A 278 8.54 -1.72 -6.80
CA SER A 278 7.17 -1.66 -6.28
C SER A 278 6.11 -1.91 -7.34
N ASP A 279 6.35 -1.49 -8.59
CA ASP A 279 5.32 -1.46 -9.64
C ASP A 279 5.32 -2.70 -10.55
N ILE A 280 5.93 -3.81 -10.09
CA ILE A 280 5.90 -5.10 -10.80
C ILE A 280 4.46 -5.57 -11.04
N GLY A 281 3.54 -5.31 -10.09
CA GLY A 281 2.13 -5.70 -10.20
C GLY A 281 1.42 -5.13 -11.42
N HIS A 282 1.89 -3.98 -11.93
CA HIS A 282 1.26 -3.25 -13.04
C HIS A 282 1.95 -3.52 -14.38
N ALA A 283 3.29 -3.55 -14.40
CA ALA A 283 4.06 -3.71 -15.63
C ALA A 283 4.46 -5.16 -15.92
N GLY A 284 4.69 -5.95 -14.86
CA GLY A 284 5.21 -7.31 -14.95
C GLY A 284 6.72 -7.38 -15.19
N ILE A 285 7.32 -8.48 -14.76
CA ILE A 285 8.78 -8.66 -14.76
C ILE A 285 9.36 -8.75 -16.19
N LYS A 286 8.69 -9.50 -17.09
CA LYS A 286 9.24 -9.76 -18.44
C LYS A 286 9.35 -8.51 -19.30
N PRO A 287 8.34 -7.62 -19.37
CA PRO A 287 8.48 -6.33 -20.05
C PRO A 287 9.64 -5.51 -19.49
N ILE A 288 9.77 -5.41 -18.16
CA ILE A 288 10.84 -4.65 -17.52
C ILE A 288 12.22 -5.17 -17.93
N HIS A 289 12.43 -6.49 -17.95
CA HIS A 289 13.71 -7.08 -18.39
C HIS A 289 14.04 -6.78 -19.86
N ALA A 290 13.03 -6.72 -20.73
CA ALA A 290 13.22 -6.44 -22.16
C ALA A 290 13.52 -4.96 -22.44
N THR A 291 12.87 -4.04 -21.74
CA THR A 291 12.98 -2.60 -22.00
C THR A 291 14.12 -1.92 -21.24
N PHE A 292 14.53 -2.46 -20.09
CA PHE A 292 15.55 -1.83 -19.23
C PHE A 292 16.90 -1.56 -19.91
N PRO A 293 17.47 -2.46 -20.73
CA PRO A 293 18.73 -2.19 -21.42
C PRO A 293 18.66 -0.96 -22.34
N ILE A 294 17.53 -0.75 -23.02
CA ILE A 294 17.30 0.40 -23.90
C ILE A 294 17.28 1.69 -23.07
N VAL A 295 16.56 1.68 -21.95
CA VAL A 295 16.44 2.83 -21.03
C VAL A 295 17.80 3.21 -20.44
N VAL A 296 18.58 2.24 -19.96
CA VAL A 296 19.91 2.52 -19.40
C VAL A 296 20.85 3.07 -20.47
N VAL A 297 20.84 2.53 -21.69
CA VAL A 297 21.66 3.08 -22.78
C VAL A 297 21.28 4.53 -23.09
N CYS A 298 19.98 4.86 -23.15
CA CYS A 298 19.51 6.22 -23.39
C CYS A 298 19.96 7.18 -22.27
N LEU A 299 19.87 6.75 -21.01
CA LEU A 299 20.34 7.52 -19.85
C LEU A 299 21.85 7.76 -19.91
N LEU A 300 22.64 6.73 -20.18
CA LEU A 300 24.10 6.85 -20.27
C LEU A 300 24.54 7.77 -21.40
N VAL A 301 23.87 7.71 -22.56
CA VAL A 301 24.10 8.65 -23.67
C VAL A 301 23.76 10.08 -23.26
N CYS A 302 22.63 10.29 -22.56
CA CYS A 302 22.25 11.61 -22.04
C CYS A 302 23.29 12.16 -21.06
N TYR A 303 23.66 11.40 -20.03
CA TYR A 303 24.64 11.81 -19.04
C TYR A 303 26.02 12.10 -19.65
N THR A 304 26.45 11.28 -20.61
CA THR A 304 27.70 11.53 -21.34
C THR A 304 27.62 12.83 -22.15
N GLY A 305 26.50 13.10 -22.80
CA GLY A 305 26.29 14.34 -23.55
C GLY A 305 26.25 15.59 -22.68
N GLU A 306 25.60 15.52 -21.51
CA GLU A 306 25.62 16.60 -20.54
C GLU A 306 27.01 16.84 -19.96
N SER A 307 27.76 15.77 -19.64
CA SER A 307 29.15 15.84 -19.21
C SER A 307 30.07 16.47 -20.27
N ALA A 308 29.89 16.10 -21.54
CA ALA A 308 30.61 16.72 -22.66
C ALA A 308 30.30 18.22 -22.78
N TRP A 309 29.02 18.60 -22.68
CA TRP A 309 28.63 20.01 -22.73
C TRP A 309 29.20 20.83 -21.57
N ILE A 310 29.22 20.26 -20.36
CA ILE A 310 29.83 20.87 -19.16
C ILE A 310 31.33 21.10 -19.39
N LEU A 311 32.02 20.15 -20.01
CA LEU A 311 33.45 20.26 -20.31
C LEU A 311 33.73 21.37 -21.34
N ASP A 312 32.93 21.45 -22.40
CA ASP A 312 33.06 22.45 -23.46
C ASP A 312 32.87 23.90 -22.97
N HIS A 313 32.07 24.08 -21.92
CA HIS A 313 31.71 25.40 -21.36
C HIS A 313 32.30 25.63 -19.97
N ALA A 314 33.31 24.83 -19.58
CA ALA A 314 34.01 24.98 -18.31
C ALA A 314 34.71 26.36 -18.26
N GLY A 315 34.46 27.11 -17.18
CA GLY A 315 35.03 28.46 -17.00
C GLY A 315 34.42 29.57 -17.87
N ASP A 316 33.32 29.32 -18.60
CA ASP A 316 32.65 30.36 -19.37
C ASP A 316 31.87 31.34 -18.45
N PRO A 317 32.21 32.65 -18.42
CA PRO A 317 31.54 33.64 -17.59
C PRO A 317 30.07 33.88 -17.97
N ALA A 318 29.63 33.45 -19.15
CA ALA A 318 28.23 33.54 -19.58
C ALA A 318 27.28 32.68 -18.72
N PHE A 319 27.80 31.65 -18.05
CA PHE A 319 27.02 30.68 -17.27
C PHE A 319 27.27 30.81 -15.76
N THR A 320 27.17 32.04 -15.25
CA THR A 320 27.28 32.33 -13.81
C THR A 320 25.94 32.11 -13.09
N GLY A 321 25.83 31.04 -12.30
CA GLY A 321 24.64 30.76 -11.48
C GLY A 321 24.18 29.29 -11.52
N ASN A 322 22.86 29.07 -11.34
CA ASN A 322 22.25 27.74 -11.45
C ASN A 322 22.14 27.33 -12.91
N VAL A 323 23.03 26.44 -13.33
CA VAL A 323 23.14 25.90 -14.69
C VAL A 323 22.29 24.64 -14.80
N SER A 324 21.59 24.49 -15.92
CA SER A 324 20.83 23.28 -16.24
C SER A 324 21.40 22.64 -17.50
N PRO A 325 22.44 21.79 -17.38
CA PRO A 325 23.16 21.22 -18.52
C PRO A 325 22.23 20.54 -19.53
N PHE A 326 21.25 19.77 -19.05
CA PHE A 326 20.24 19.14 -19.89
C PHE A 326 19.57 20.09 -20.88
N PHE A 327 19.10 21.26 -20.43
CA PHE A 327 18.42 22.22 -21.30
C PHE A 327 19.41 23.02 -22.15
N GLN A 328 20.57 23.35 -21.60
CA GLN A 328 21.54 24.23 -22.25
C GLN A 328 22.38 23.53 -23.32
N MET A 329 22.55 22.21 -23.23
CA MET A 329 23.18 21.41 -24.29
C MET A 329 22.37 21.42 -25.60
N MET A 330 21.09 21.79 -25.55
CA MET A 330 20.23 21.89 -26.73
C MET A 330 20.28 23.30 -27.36
N PRO A 331 20.13 23.39 -28.70
CA PRO A 331 19.91 24.65 -29.40
C PRO A 331 18.71 25.41 -28.83
N GLU A 332 18.78 26.75 -28.83
CA GLU A 332 17.76 27.62 -28.24
C GLU A 332 16.34 27.36 -28.76
N GLN A 333 16.21 26.99 -30.04
CA GLN A 333 14.93 26.72 -30.68
C GLN A 333 14.22 25.49 -30.11
N LEU A 334 14.99 24.53 -29.56
CA LEU A 334 14.45 23.28 -28.99
C LEU A 334 14.18 23.37 -27.48
N ARG A 335 14.74 24.37 -26.77
CA ARG A 335 14.62 24.48 -25.30
C ARG A 335 13.16 24.59 -24.84
N GLY A 336 12.35 25.40 -25.52
CA GLY A 336 10.92 25.54 -25.20
C GLY A 336 10.16 24.21 -25.30
N PHE A 337 10.42 23.44 -26.35
CA PHE A 337 9.84 22.11 -26.53
C PHE A 337 10.34 21.13 -25.46
N ALA A 338 11.64 21.15 -25.17
CA ALA A 338 12.25 20.31 -24.13
C ALA A 338 11.63 20.54 -22.76
N VAL A 339 11.37 21.80 -22.39
CA VAL A 339 10.73 22.14 -21.11
C VAL A 339 9.32 21.59 -21.01
N VAL A 340 8.47 21.82 -22.01
CA VAL A 340 7.09 21.27 -22.03
C VAL A 340 7.13 19.76 -21.88
N PHE A 341 8.08 19.10 -22.56
CA PHE A 341 8.20 17.67 -22.55
C PHE A 341 8.76 17.12 -21.22
N ALA A 342 9.72 17.82 -20.61
CA ALA A 342 10.23 17.51 -19.27
C ALA A 342 9.14 17.65 -18.20
N VAL A 343 8.27 18.67 -18.30
CA VAL A 343 7.12 18.84 -17.40
C VAL A 343 6.13 17.68 -17.57
N ALA A 344 5.86 17.26 -18.80
CA ALA A 344 5.00 16.10 -19.07
C ALA A 344 5.60 14.81 -18.49
N ALA A 345 6.91 14.58 -18.66
CA ALA A 345 7.62 13.44 -18.09
C ALA A 345 7.62 13.48 -16.54
N GLY A 346 7.88 14.63 -15.93
CA GLY A 346 7.81 14.82 -14.47
C GLY A 346 6.42 14.59 -13.89
N VAL A 347 5.37 15.01 -14.60
CA VAL A 347 3.97 14.69 -14.26
C VAL A 347 3.76 13.18 -14.30
N ILE A 348 4.22 12.47 -15.33
CA ILE A 348 4.08 11.01 -15.44
C ILE A 348 4.85 10.28 -14.33
N ALA A 349 6.10 10.69 -14.06
CA ALA A 349 6.92 10.15 -12.97
C ALA A 349 6.21 10.29 -11.61
N SER A 350 5.69 11.48 -11.34
CA SER A 350 4.92 11.78 -10.13
C SER A 350 3.65 10.93 -10.00
N GLN A 351 2.94 10.68 -11.10
CA GLN A 351 1.73 9.84 -11.12
C GLN A 351 2.02 8.39 -10.75
N ALA A 352 3.12 7.82 -11.26
CA ALA A 352 3.54 6.47 -10.92
C ALA A 352 3.80 6.34 -9.41
N LEU A 353 4.58 7.27 -8.84
CA LEU A 353 4.91 7.25 -7.42
C LEU A 353 3.69 7.46 -6.51
N ILE A 354 2.79 8.38 -6.86
CA ILE A 354 1.52 8.57 -6.11
C ILE A 354 0.69 7.28 -6.11
N THR A 355 0.64 6.59 -7.26
CA THR A 355 -0.03 5.29 -7.35
C THR A 355 0.67 4.24 -6.49
N GLY A 356 2.00 4.20 -6.49
CA GLY A 356 2.83 3.38 -5.61
C GLY A 356 2.54 3.64 -4.12
N ALA A 357 2.38 4.91 -3.72
CA ALA A 357 2.02 5.28 -2.35
C ALA A 357 0.63 4.76 -1.95
N PHE A 358 -0.35 4.80 -2.85
CA PHE A 358 -1.67 4.18 -2.58
C PHE A 358 -1.58 2.67 -2.38
N THR A 359 -0.79 1.99 -3.21
CA THR A 359 -0.53 0.55 -3.08
C THR A 359 0.16 0.25 -1.75
N MET A 360 1.20 1.00 -1.39
CA MET A 360 1.93 0.82 -0.14
C MET A 360 1.03 1.03 1.09
N VAL A 361 0.20 2.08 1.11
CA VAL A 361 -0.74 2.30 2.23
C VAL A 361 -1.78 1.19 2.32
N LYS A 362 -2.27 0.68 1.19
CA LYS A 362 -3.20 -0.46 1.14
C LYS A 362 -2.55 -1.73 1.71
N GLU A 363 -1.32 -2.02 1.31
CA GLU A 363 -0.55 -3.16 1.81
C GLU A 363 -0.23 -3.01 3.31
N ALA A 364 0.17 -1.82 3.75
CA ALA A 364 0.39 -1.50 5.16
C ALA A 364 -0.88 -1.71 5.99
N THR A 365 -2.04 -1.36 5.44
CA THR A 365 -3.35 -1.62 6.08
C THR A 365 -3.58 -3.13 6.21
N SER A 366 -3.21 -3.94 5.20
CA SER A 366 -3.36 -5.40 5.22
C SER A 366 -2.54 -6.10 6.30
N VAL A 367 -1.37 -5.53 6.67
CA VAL A 367 -0.53 -6.03 7.78
C VAL A 367 -0.85 -5.38 9.13
N ASN A 368 -1.87 -4.51 9.21
CA ASN A 368 -2.29 -3.74 10.40
C ASN A 368 -1.26 -2.68 10.87
N TRP A 369 -0.56 -2.02 9.95
CA TRP A 369 0.28 -0.85 10.27
C TRP A 369 -0.41 0.49 10.01
N MET A 370 -1.53 0.50 9.29
CA MET A 370 -2.27 1.73 8.96
C MET A 370 -3.76 1.59 9.29
N PRO A 371 -4.46 2.71 9.53
CA PRO A 371 -5.92 2.72 9.59
C PRO A 371 -6.54 2.17 8.31
N HIS A 372 -7.71 1.57 8.46
CA HIS A 372 -8.54 1.28 7.29
C HIS A 372 -8.99 2.62 6.72
N LEU A 373 -8.60 2.92 5.48
CA LEU A 373 -8.99 4.14 4.78
C LEU A 373 -10.03 3.82 3.71
N LYS A 374 -10.80 4.83 3.29
CA LYS A 374 -11.71 4.70 2.16
C LYS A 374 -10.92 4.52 0.87
N VAL A 375 -10.93 3.31 0.33
CA VAL A 375 -10.32 2.98 -0.96
C VAL A 375 -11.39 3.02 -2.05
N LEU A 376 -11.10 3.74 -3.13
CA LEU A 376 -11.92 3.81 -4.33
C LEU A 376 -11.15 3.12 -5.48
N TYR A 377 -11.88 2.43 -6.36
CA TYR A 377 -11.31 1.73 -7.51
C TYR A 377 -11.88 2.32 -8.82
N PRO A 378 -11.21 3.34 -9.40
CA PRO A 378 -11.69 3.98 -10.63
C PRO A 378 -11.80 3.03 -11.84
N SER A 379 -10.94 2.01 -11.92
CA SER A 379 -10.84 1.07 -13.05
C SER A 379 -11.09 -0.37 -12.65
N VAL A 380 -11.48 -1.22 -13.62
CA VAL A 380 -11.66 -2.68 -13.45
C VAL A 380 -10.32 -3.39 -13.18
N THR A 381 -9.20 -2.76 -13.56
CA THR A 381 -7.86 -3.24 -13.27
C THR A 381 -7.51 -3.01 -11.79
N LYS A 382 -7.17 -4.07 -11.06
CA LYS A 382 -6.88 -4.08 -9.61
C LYS A 382 -5.82 -3.04 -9.17
N GLY A 383 -4.89 -2.69 -10.07
CA GLY A 383 -3.76 -1.80 -9.80
C GLY A 383 -4.10 -0.30 -9.75
N GLN A 384 -5.28 0.15 -10.18
CA GLN A 384 -5.63 1.58 -10.10
C GLN A 384 -6.43 1.84 -8.85
N LEU A 385 -5.73 2.22 -7.78
CA LEU A 385 -6.28 2.58 -6.48
C LEU A 385 -6.35 4.10 -6.34
N TYR A 386 -7.39 4.60 -5.68
CA TYR A 386 -7.46 6.00 -5.27
C TYR A 386 -7.84 6.08 -3.79
N ILE A 387 -6.97 6.67 -2.98
CA ILE A 387 -7.19 6.88 -1.54
C ILE A 387 -7.19 8.40 -1.27
N PRO A 388 -8.38 9.04 -1.13
CA PRO A 388 -8.48 10.49 -1.04
C PRO A 388 -7.65 11.11 0.11
N ALA A 389 -7.62 10.44 1.27
CA ALA A 389 -6.87 10.92 2.43
C ALA A 389 -5.35 10.98 2.14
N VAL A 390 -4.81 9.93 1.53
CA VAL A 390 -3.39 9.87 1.16
C VAL A 390 -3.08 10.92 0.09
N ASN A 391 -3.95 11.04 -0.92
CA ASN A 391 -3.79 12.00 -2.01
C ASN A 391 -3.64 13.45 -1.52
N TRP A 392 -4.58 13.90 -0.68
CA TRP A 392 -4.57 15.25 -0.16
C TRP A 392 -3.46 15.49 0.87
N THR A 393 -3.08 14.45 1.62
CA THR A 393 -1.93 14.53 2.53
C THR A 393 -0.63 14.70 1.76
N LEU A 394 -0.39 13.89 0.72
CA LEU A 394 0.77 14.02 -0.16
C LEU A 394 0.76 15.40 -0.85
N CYS A 395 -0.36 15.83 -1.40
CA CYS A 395 -0.50 17.15 -2.02
C CYS A 395 -0.10 18.28 -1.06
N GLY A 396 -0.65 18.28 0.16
CA GLY A 396 -0.30 19.29 1.17
C GLY A 396 1.17 19.28 1.55
N LEU A 397 1.76 18.09 1.77
CA LEU A 397 3.18 17.97 2.09
C LEU A 397 4.09 18.39 0.92
N THR A 398 3.72 18.08 -0.32
CA THR A 398 4.47 18.50 -1.51
C THR A 398 4.43 20.02 -1.68
N ILE A 399 3.26 20.65 -1.47
CA ILE A 399 3.14 22.12 -1.50
C ILE A 399 4.00 22.75 -0.40
N ILE A 400 3.97 22.19 0.83
CA ILE A 400 4.81 22.68 1.93
C ILE A 400 6.29 22.56 1.56
N ALA A 401 6.72 21.43 0.99
CA ALA A 401 8.11 21.24 0.56
C ALA A 401 8.53 22.28 -0.50
N VAL A 402 7.69 22.49 -1.52
CA VAL A 402 7.97 23.48 -2.58
C VAL A 402 8.04 24.90 -2.03
N LEU A 403 7.10 25.30 -1.17
CA LEU A 403 7.11 26.64 -0.56
C LEU A 403 8.28 26.86 0.40
N MET A 404 8.74 25.82 1.08
CA MET A 404 9.82 25.90 2.05
C MET A 404 11.19 25.99 1.36
N PHE A 405 11.42 25.19 0.31
CA PHE A 405 12.72 25.09 -0.36
C PHE A 405 12.87 25.98 -1.61
N LYS A 406 11.75 26.38 -2.23
CA LYS A 406 11.61 27.30 -3.37
C LYS A 406 12.24 26.85 -4.70
N ASP A 407 13.51 26.44 -4.69
CA ASP A 407 14.26 25.97 -5.85
C ASP A 407 14.61 24.47 -5.69
N SER A 408 14.80 23.78 -6.83
CA SER A 408 15.14 22.35 -6.90
C SER A 408 16.41 22.01 -6.11
N HIS A 409 17.44 22.83 -6.20
CA HIS A 409 18.74 22.64 -5.53
C HIS A 409 18.61 22.44 -4.01
N HIS A 410 17.76 23.23 -3.36
CA HIS A 410 17.56 23.12 -1.91
C HIS A 410 16.73 21.88 -1.52
N MET A 411 16.02 21.27 -2.47
CA MET A 411 15.22 20.05 -2.23
C MET A 411 16.05 18.78 -2.38
N GLU A 412 17.18 18.81 -3.09
CA GLU A 412 18.01 17.64 -3.40
C GLU A 412 18.50 16.90 -2.16
N GLY A 413 19.00 17.65 -1.16
CA GLY A 413 19.47 17.06 0.10
C GLY A 413 18.37 16.36 0.89
N ALA A 414 17.13 16.86 0.78
CA ALA A 414 15.96 16.28 1.43
C ALA A 414 15.46 15.03 0.69
N TYR A 415 15.45 15.09 -0.63
CA TYR A 415 15.01 14.01 -1.51
C TYR A 415 15.88 12.76 -1.38
N GLY A 416 17.21 12.90 -1.55
CA GLY A 416 18.14 11.76 -1.50
C GLY A 416 18.15 11.02 -0.16
N LEU A 417 17.90 11.71 0.95
CA LEU A 417 17.96 11.11 2.28
C LEU A 417 16.83 10.09 2.54
N ALA A 418 15.56 10.40 2.20
CA ALA A 418 14.45 9.46 2.36
C ALA A 418 14.71 8.19 1.54
N LEU A 419 15.01 8.36 0.25
CA LEU A 419 15.23 7.28 -0.68
C LEU A 419 16.41 6.38 -0.23
N SER A 420 17.51 6.97 0.25
CA SER A 420 18.66 6.18 0.73
C SER A 420 18.32 5.28 1.93
N VAL A 421 17.47 5.74 2.86
CA VAL A 421 16.99 4.93 3.99
C VAL A 421 16.14 3.76 3.50
N ALA A 422 15.25 4.00 2.53
CA ALA A 422 14.45 2.95 1.91
C ALA A 422 15.32 1.89 1.21
N MET A 423 16.39 2.31 0.53
CA MET A 423 17.34 1.41 -0.11
C MET A 423 18.11 0.53 0.89
N VAL A 424 18.64 1.12 1.98
CA VAL A 424 19.33 0.36 3.03
C VAL A 424 18.42 -0.72 3.62
N THR A 425 17.17 -0.36 3.95
CA THR A 425 16.21 -1.32 4.50
C THR A 425 15.79 -2.39 3.50
N THR A 426 15.76 -2.07 2.20
CA THR A 426 15.52 -3.04 1.13
C THR A 426 16.68 -4.03 1.02
N SER A 427 17.93 -3.57 1.08
CA SER A 427 19.12 -4.44 1.07
C SER A 427 19.13 -5.43 2.23
N ILE A 428 18.75 -4.99 3.44
CA ILE A 428 18.59 -5.87 4.61
C ILE A 428 17.54 -6.96 4.35
N GLN A 429 16.40 -6.60 3.77
CA GLN A 429 15.31 -7.55 3.51
C GLN A 429 15.63 -8.49 2.33
N LEU A 430 16.34 -8.00 1.30
CA LEU A 430 16.82 -8.82 0.20
C LEU A 430 17.85 -9.85 0.69
N ALA A 431 18.73 -9.48 1.63
CA ALA A 431 19.64 -10.43 2.25
C ALA A 431 18.87 -11.55 2.98
N ALA A 432 17.82 -11.21 3.73
CA ALA A 432 16.95 -12.20 4.38
C ALA A 432 16.21 -13.08 3.37
N TYR A 433 15.77 -12.52 2.25
CA TYR A 433 15.13 -13.27 1.15
C TYR A 433 16.11 -14.24 0.50
N ILE A 434 17.33 -13.80 0.17
CA ILE A 434 18.38 -14.66 -0.41
C ILE A 434 18.73 -15.81 0.55
N LEU A 435 18.82 -15.52 1.84
CA LEU A 435 19.19 -16.51 2.84
C LEU A 435 18.12 -17.61 3.02
N HIS A 436 16.84 -17.24 3.02
CA HIS A 436 15.77 -18.13 3.48
C HIS A 436 14.77 -18.59 2.41
N VAL A 437 14.55 -17.78 1.37
CA VAL A 437 13.44 -17.98 0.43
C VAL A 437 13.92 -18.32 -0.98
N TRP A 438 15.09 -17.81 -1.39
CA TRP A 438 15.56 -17.93 -2.76
C TRP A 438 15.63 -19.40 -3.24
N PRO A 439 14.89 -19.75 -4.31
CA PRO A 439 14.80 -21.13 -4.78
C PRO A 439 16.07 -21.54 -5.57
N GLY A 440 16.47 -22.80 -5.42
CA GLY A 440 17.51 -23.41 -6.27
C GLY A 440 18.97 -23.12 -5.89
N LEU A 441 19.23 -22.33 -4.85
CA LEU A 441 20.59 -22.13 -4.31
C LEU A 441 20.90 -23.14 -3.20
N HIS A 442 22.13 -23.65 -3.20
CA HIS A 442 22.68 -24.47 -2.12
C HIS A 442 22.97 -23.59 -0.88
N ASP A 443 23.01 -24.17 0.32
CA ASP A 443 23.12 -23.41 1.58
C ASP A 443 24.34 -22.47 1.63
N TRP A 444 25.48 -22.91 1.09
CA TRP A 444 26.69 -22.08 1.03
C TRP A 444 26.48 -20.85 0.12
N GLN A 445 25.82 -21.03 -1.03
CA GLN A 445 25.53 -19.95 -1.99
C GLN A 445 24.53 -18.95 -1.40
N ARG A 446 23.56 -19.42 -0.61
CA ARG A 446 22.60 -18.53 0.09
C ARG A 446 23.30 -17.66 1.13
N ARG A 447 24.19 -18.26 1.94
CA ARG A 447 24.97 -17.52 2.94
C ARG A 447 25.91 -16.52 2.28
N PHE A 448 26.63 -16.96 1.25
CA PHE A 448 27.51 -16.09 0.48
C PHE A 448 26.73 -14.96 -0.20
N GLY A 449 25.61 -15.26 -0.87
CA GLY A 449 24.77 -14.27 -1.54
C GLY A 449 24.14 -13.27 -0.57
N ALA A 450 23.68 -13.72 0.60
CA ALA A 450 23.18 -12.84 1.65
C ALA A 450 24.28 -11.95 2.23
N ALA A 451 25.49 -12.50 2.45
CA ALA A 451 26.65 -11.72 2.88
C ALA A 451 27.07 -10.70 1.81
N ALA A 452 27.09 -11.08 0.53
CA ALA A 452 27.39 -10.18 -0.58
C ALA A 452 26.34 -9.05 -0.70
N MET A 453 25.05 -9.35 -0.49
CA MET A 453 24.00 -8.34 -0.45
C MET A 453 24.22 -7.36 0.72
N LEU A 454 24.52 -7.86 1.91
CA LEU A 454 24.60 -7.03 3.11
C LEU A 454 25.92 -6.25 3.19
N VAL A 455 27.05 -6.86 2.81
CA VAL A 455 28.37 -6.22 2.81
C VAL A 455 28.58 -5.37 1.56
N GLY A 456 28.16 -5.84 0.37
CA GLY A 456 28.30 -5.10 -0.87
C GLY A 456 27.27 -3.98 -0.98
N PHE A 457 26.00 -4.33 -1.17
CA PHE A 457 24.94 -3.32 -1.34
C PHE A 457 24.58 -2.61 -0.06
N GLY A 458 24.59 -3.28 1.09
CA GLY A 458 24.35 -2.61 2.37
C GLY A 458 25.41 -1.56 2.70
N ALA A 459 26.70 -1.80 2.43
CA ALA A 459 27.73 -0.78 2.59
C ALA A 459 27.60 0.35 1.56
N LEU A 460 27.31 0.02 0.30
CA LEU A 460 27.10 1.01 -0.77
C LEU A 460 25.91 1.93 -0.46
N ASP A 461 24.75 1.37 -0.12
CA ASP A 461 23.55 2.14 0.23
C ASP A 461 23.81 2.99 1.50
N THR A 462 24.55 2.46 2.47
CA THR A 462 24.95 3.22 3.67
C THR A 462 25.90 4.36 3.32
N ALA A 463 26.84 4.17 2.39
CA ALA A 463 27.72 5.23 1.91
C ALA A 463 26.93 6.38 1.27
N PHE A 464 25.94 6.06 0.43
CA PHE A 464 25.02 7.06 -0.12
C PHE A 464 24.17 7.74 0.96
N MET A 465 23.66 6.98 1.93
CA MET A 465 22.90 7.52 3.06
C MET A 465 23.74 8.48 3.90
N VAL A 466 24.99 8.13 4.23
CA VAL A 466 25.92 9.00 4.97
C VAL A 466 26.20 10.27 4.18
N SER A 467 26.40 10.15 2.86
CA SER A 467 26.60 11.32 1.98
C SER A 467 25.39 12.24 1.97
N CYS A 468 24.17 11.70 1.86
CA CYS A 468 22.93 12.47 1.95
C CYS A 468 22.74 13.10 3.33
N LEU A 469 23.18 12.42 4.40
CA LEU A 469 23.11 12.92 5.77
C LEU A 469 24.04 14.11 6.01
N MET A 470 25.13 14.25 5.28
CA MET A 470 25.98 15.47 5.35
C MET A 470 25.22 16.73 4.91
N LYS A 471 24.17 16.57 4.09
CA LYS A 471 23.26 17.66 3.67
C LYS A 471 22.04 17.81 4.59
N PHE A 472 22.09 17.26 5.81
CA PHE A 472 20.94 17.29 6.73
C PHE A 472 20.43 18.70 7.04
N LEU A 473 21.34 19.64 7.31
CA LEU A 473 20.98 21.04 7.57
C LEU A 473 20.48 21.77 6.31
N ASN A 474 20.86 21.30 5.12
CA ASN A 474 20.46 21.86 3.83
C ASN A 474 19.12 21.30 3.33
N GLY A 475 18.36 20.61 4.19
CA GLY A 475 17.00 20.16 3.89
C GLY A 475 16.67 18.72 4.31
N GLY A 476 17.68 17.88 4.54
CA GLY A 476 17.50 16.48 4.97
C GLY A 476 16.60 16.31 6.20
N TRP A 477 16.62 17.25 7.13
CA TRP A 477 15.77 17.22 8.32
C TRP A 477 14.27 17.09 8.03
N PHE A 478 13.77 17.70 6.95
CA PHE A 478 12.35 17.67 6.62
C PHE A 478 11.92 16.26 6.20
N SER A 479 12.75 15.59 5.40
CA SER A 479 12.53 14.22 4.97
C SER A 479 12.50 13.25 6.16
N VAL A 480 13.44 13.41 7.10
CA VAL A 480 13.46 12.65 8.35
C VAL A 480 12.23 12.94 9.21
N MET A 481 11.78 14.19 9.28
CA MET A 481 10.57 14.57 10.01
C MET A 481 9.32 13.89 9.43
N VAL A 482 9.13 13.93 8.10
CA VAL A 482 8.01 13.27 7.42
C VAL A 482 8.07 11.76 7.62
N CYS A 483 9.24 11.14 7.43
CA CYS A 483 9.46 9.72 7.66
C CYS A 483 9.15 9.33 9.12
N ALA A 484 9.63 10.10 10.10
CA ALA A 484 9.36 9.88 11.52
C ALA A 484 7.87 10.01 11.87
N ALA A 485 7.15 10.97 11.26
CA ALA A 485 5.72 11.12 11.45
C ALA A 485 4.93 9.90 10.92
N VAL A 486 5.26 9.43 9.72
CA VAL A 486 4.66 8.22 9.13
C VAL A 486 5.00 6.98 9.95
N LEU A 487 6.25 6.84 10.39
CA LEU A 487 6.69 5.74 11.23
C LEU A 487 5.99 5.75 12.60
N ALA A 488 5.77 6.94 13.20
CA ALA A 488 5.02 7.08 14.44
C ALA A 488 3.56 6.62 14.30
N VAL A 489 2.92 6.89 13.15
CA VAL A 489 1.60 6.34 12.82
C VAL A 489 1.66 4.81 12.79
N MET A 490 2.63 4.23 12.06
CA MET A 490 2.76 2.78 11.91
C MET A 490 3.01 2.06 13.23
N ILE A 491 3.99 2.54 14.02
CA ILE A 491 4.34 1.98 15.33
C ILE A 491 3.14 2.06 16.27
N SER A 492 2.47 3.22 16.34
CA SER A 492 1.30 3.40 17.20
C SER A 492 0.16 2.47 16.81
N TRP A 493 -0.02 2.22 15.51
CA TRP A 493 -1.05 1.33 15.01
C TRP A 493 -0.76 -0.15 15.32
N GLU A 494 0.48 -0.61 15.08
CA GLU A 494 0.88 -1.99 15.40
C GLU A 494 0.84 -2.25 16.90
N GLU A 495 1.39 -1.33 17.71
CA GLU A 495 1.37 -1.43 19.17
C GLU A 495 -0.05 -1.39 19.73
N GLY A 496 -0.87 -0.43 19.30
CA GLY A 496 -2.26 -0.34 19.73
C GLY A 496 -3.09 -1.56 19.32
N THR A 497 -2.86 -2.10 18.11
CA THR A 497 -3.51 -3.35 17.66
C THR A 497 -3.00 -4.55 18.44
N ARG A 498 -1.72 -4.60 18.80
CA ARG A 498 -1.15 -5.64 19.66
C ARG A 498 -1.79 -5.65 21.04
N VAL A 499 -2.00 -4.49 21.66
CA VAL A 499 -2.69 -4.39 22.96
C VAL A 499 -4.16 -4.78 22.84
N GLU A 500 -4.88 -4.33 21.82
CA GLU A 500 -6.26 -4.76 21.55
C GLU A 500 -6.37 -6.28 21.36
N ARG A 501 -5.43 -6.89 20.64
CA ARG A 501 -5.37 -8.34 20.45
C ARG A 501 -5.11 -9.09 21.76
N LYS A 502 -4.23 -8.57 22.63
CA LYS A 502 -3.98 -9.16 23.96
C LYS A 502 -5.22 -9.06 24.88
N ALA A 503 -5.97 -7.97 24.78
CA ALA A 503 -7.17 -7.75 25.58
C ALA A 503 -8.42 -8.51 25.04
N ARG A 504 -8.40 -8.95 23.79
CA ARG A 504 -9.53 -9.69 23.18
C ARG A 504 -9.64 -11.08 23.80
N ARG A 505 -10.67 -11.31 24.60
CA ARG A 505 -11.08 -12.63 25.07
C ARG A 505 -12.08 -13.23 24.10
N ARG A 506 -11.76 -14.38 23.51
CA ARG A 506 -12.69 -15.14 22.66
C ARG A 506 -13.51 -16.09 23.53
N VAL A 507 -14.82 -16.03 23.38
CA VAL A 507 -15.77 -16.91 24.09
C VAL A 507 -16.37 -17.88 23.07
N LYS A 508 -16.52 -19.16 23.46
CA LYS A 508 -17.22 -20.15 22.63
C LYS A 508 -18.71 -19.87 22.68
N ILE A 509 -19.37 -19.93 21.52
CA ILE A 509 -20.81 -19.70 21.41
C ILE A 509 -21.59 -20.68 22.30
N ALA A 510 -21.22 -21.96 22.25
CA ALA A 510 -21.79 -23.03 23.07
C ALA A 510 -21.81 -22.75 24.58
N GLY A 511 -21.00 -21.81 25.07
CA GLY A 511 -20.96 -21.46 26.50
C GLY A 511 -22.05 -20.48 26.94
N PHE A 512 -22.86 -19.91 26.03
CA PHE A 512 -23.94 -18.98 26.37
C PHE A 512 -25.22 -19.16 25.52
N GLU A 513 -25.38 -20.30 24.83
CA GLU A 513 -26.53 -20.52 23.95
C GLU A 513 -27.85 -20.56 24.72
N ASP A 514 -27.86 -21.20 25.88
CA ASP A 514 -29.07 -21.35 26.71
C ASP A 514 -29.53 -20.00 27.28
N GLU A 515 -28.61 -19.16 27.77
CA GLU A 515 -28.96 -17.81 28.23
C GLU A 515 -29.50 -16.94 27.09
N LEU A 516 -28.99 -17.12 25.88
CA LEU A 516 -29.43 -16.36 24.71
C LEU A 516 -30.85 -16.74 24.27
N ILE A 517 -31.16 -18.05 24.28
CA ILE A 517 -32.51 -18.56 24.01
C ILE A 517 -33.46 -18.01 25.08
N ARG A 518 -33.11 -18.14 26.36
CA ARG A 518 -33.92 -17.63 27.46
C ARG A 518 -34.19 -16.13 27.33
N LEU A 519 -33.17 -15.32 27.05
CA LEU A 519 -33.34 -13.87 26.89
C LEU A 519 -34.23 -13.52 25.68
N SER A 520 -34.16 -14.29 24.59
CA SER A 520 -34.97 -14.03 23.39
C SER A 520 -36.47 -14.25 23.64
N THR A 521 -36.83 -15.19 24.51
CA THR A 521 -38.21 -15.55 24.86
C THR A 521 -38.72 -14.89 26.13
N ASP A 522 -37.87 -14.17 26.87
CA ASP A 522 -38.23 -13.48 28.11
C ASP A 522 -39.05 -12.21 27.83
N ASP A 523 -40.36 -12.26 28.11
CA ASP A 523 -41.26 -11.12 27.91
C ASP A 523 -41.18 -10.05 29.00
N ASP A 524 -40.50 -10.33 30.13
CA ASP A 524 -40.26 -9.34 31.19
C ASP A 524 -39.18 -8.31 30.78
N VAL A 525 -38.34 -8.67 29.80
CA VAL A 525 -37.32 -7.78 29.24
C VAL A 525 -37.88 -7.06 28.01
N PRO A 526 -37.88 -5.71 27.98
CA PRO A 526 -38.32 -4.95 26.80
C PRO A 526 -37.54 -5.30 25.54
N LEU A 527 -38.25 -5.50 24.42
CA LEU A 527 -37.64 -5.79 23.13
C LEU A 527 -36.81 -4.59 22.65
N THR A 528 -35.50 -4.79 22.50
CA THR A 528 -34.57 -3.73 22.02
C THR A 528 -34.68 -3.53 20.51
N ALA A 529 -34.78 -4.63 19.76
CA ALA A 529 -34.98 -4.71 18.32
C ALA A 529 -35.43 -6.14 17.95
N GLY A 530 -36.09 -6.33 16.81
CA GLY A 530 -36.33 -7.69 16.32
C GLY A 530 -35.03 -8.39 15.93
N ASN A 531 -34.13 -7.66 15.27
CA ASN A 531 -32.83 -8.16 14.84
C ASN A 531 -31.70 -7.26 15.38
N LEU A 532 -30.77 -7.83 16.13
CA LEU A 532 -29.62 -7.12 16.68
C LEU A 532 -28.33 -7.55 15.98
N VAL A 533 -27.65 -6.64 15.29
CA VAL A 533 -26.52 -6.97 14.41
C VAL A 533 -25.20 -6.45 14.99
N PHE A 534 -24.25 -7.36 15.23
CA PHE A 534 -22.87 -7.07 15.61
C PHE A 534 -21.92 -7.31 14.44
N LEU A 535 -21.04 -6.34 14.17
CA LEU A 535 -19.95 -6.50 13.20
C LEU A 535 -18.68 -6.99 13.89
N THR A 536 -18.04 -8.02 13.36
CA THR A 536 -16.76 -8.51 13.88
C THR A 536 -15.77 -8.83 12.77
N PRO A 537 -14.46 -8.54 12.97
CA PRO A 537 -13.40 -9.00 12.07
C PRO A 537 -13.03 -10.47 12.31
N ASP A 538 -13.63 -11.15 13.32
CA ASP A 538 -13.30 -12.54 13.59
C ASP A 538 -13.78 -13.46 12.47
N MET A 539 -12.95 -14.45 12.14
CA MET A 539 -13.17 -15.43 11.09
C MET A 539 -13.62 -16.79 11.62
N THR A 540 -13.44 -17.00 12.93
CA THR A 540 -13.92 -18.21 13.61
C THR A 540 -15.45 -18.18 13.69
N THR A 541 -16.05 -19.35 13.43
CA THR A 541 -17.52 -19.51 13.43
C THR A 541 -18.03 -19.96 14.79
N ASP A 542 -17.25 -20.74 15.54
CA ASP A 542 -17.58 -21.29 16.85
C ASP A 542 -17.34 -20.32 18.03
N ARG A 543 -16.72 -19.18 17.76
CA ARG A 543 -16.26 -18.21 18.76
C ARG A 543 -16.63 -16.78 18.39
N VAL A 544 -16.90 -15.98 19.41
CA VAL A 544 -17.17 -14.55 19.31
C VAL A 544 -16.27 -13.74 20.24
N ASP A 545 -16.11 -12.44 19.98
CA ASP A 545 -15.46 -11.52 20.92
C ASP A 545 -16.31 -11.45 22.19
N GLY A 546 -15.71 -11.60 23.37
CA GLY A 546 -16.40 -11.60 24.66
C GLY A 546 -17.14 -10.30 24.98
N ASP A 547 -16.82 -9.22 24.27
CA ASP A 547 -17.57 -7.97 24.36
C ASP A 547 -19.00 -8.10 23.80
N ILE A 548 -19.25 -9.03 22.87
CA ILE A 548 -20.59 -9.29 22.31
C ILE A 548 -21.55 -9.88 23.35
N PRO A 549 -21.27 -11.04 23.99
CA PRO A 549 -22.15 -11.55 25.05
C PRO A 549 -22.22 -10.59 26.23
N ARG A 550 -21.14 -9.86 26.56
CA ARG A 550 -21.20 -8.79 27.57
C ARG A 550 -22.20 -7.70 27.19
N SER A 551 -22.21 -7.26 25.92
CA SER A 551 -23.18 -6.29 25.42
C SER A 551 -24.62 -6.81 25.48
N ILE A 552 -24.83 -8.10 25.21
CA ILE A 552 -26.16 -8.71 25.23
C ILE A 552 -26.69 -8.87 26.66
N PHE A 553 -25.87 -9.36 27.59
CA PHE A 553 -26.34 -9.78 28.92
C PHE A 553 -26.04 -8.78 30.05
N ALA A 554 -24.96 -7.99 29.98
CA ALA A 554 -24.50 -7.23 31.13
C ALA A 554 -25.20 -5.86 31.29
N GLY A 555 -25.54 -5.51 32.54
CA GLY A 555 -26.20 -4.26 32.87
C GLY A 555 -27.69 -4.31 32.50
N ASN A 556 -28.02 -3.81 31.32
CA ASN A 556 -29.37 -3.84 30.76
C ASN A 556 -29.42 -4.86 29.60
N PRO A 557 -30.01 -6.06 29.81
CA PRO A 557 -30.07 -7.09 28.79
C PRO A 557 -30.77 -6.61 27.52
N LYS A 558 -30.20 -6.91 26.36
CA LYS A 558 -30.70 -6.45 25.06
C LYS A 558 -31.47 -7.54 24.36
N ARG A 559 -32.75 -7.68 24.70
CA ARG A 559 -33.60 -8.68 24.07
C ARG A 559 -33.79 -8.41 22.58
N ALA A 560 -33.61 -9.45 21.77
CA ALA A 560 -33.96 -9.51 20.36
C ALA A 560 -34.49 -10.90 19.97
N TYR A 561 -35.25 -11.00 18.88
CA TYR A 561 -35.68 -12.29 18.33
C TYR A 561 -34.50 -13.06 17.74
N ALA A 562 -33.60 -12.35 17.06
CA ALA A 562 -32.36 -12.92 16.53
C ALA A 562 -31.17 -11.96 16.67
N TYR A 563 -30.03 -12.53 17.05
CA TYR A 563 -28.74 -11.88 17.17
C TYR A 563 -27.87 -12.28 15.98
N TRP A 564 -27.26 -11.32 15.31
CA TRP A 564 -26.51 -11.53 14.08
C TRP A 564 -25.06 -11.13 14.31
N VAL A 565 -24.12 -12.03 14.04
CA VAL A 565 -22.70 -11.74 14.13
C VAL A 565 -22.11 -11.81 12.73
N VAL A 566 -21.84 -10.65 12.15
CA VAL A 566 -21.54 -10.50 10.72
C VAL A 566 -20.07 -10.17 10.51
N THR A 567 -19.43 -10.94 9.63
CA THR A 567 -18.07 -10.69 9.15
C THR A 567 -18.13 -10.37 7.67
N VAL A 568 -17.57 -9.22 7.26
CA VAL A 568 -17.45 -8.82 5.86
C VAL A 568 -16.01 -9.04 5.41
N LEU A 569 -15.85 -9.73 4.29
CA LEU A 569 -14.56 -10.10 3.69
C LEU A 569 -14.49 -9.54 2.29
N ILE A 570 -13.33 -9.00 1.94
CA ILE A 570 -13.07 -8.53 0.59
C ILE A 570 -12.30 -9.63 -0.14
N SER A 571 -12.84 -10.04 -1.28
CA SER A 571 -12.27 -11.01 -2.21
C SER A 571 -11.22 -10.35 -3.11
N ASP A 572 -10.32 -11.18 -3.64
CA ASP A 572 -9.34 -10.76 -4.64
C ASP A 572 -9.95 -10.50 -6.03
N HIS A 573 -11.20 -10.93 -6.24
CA HIS A 573 -11.95 -10.71 -7.49
C HIS A 573 -12.67 -9.35 -7.46
N PRO A 574 -12.79 -8.65 -8.61
CA PRO A 574 -13.42 -7.33 -8.68
C PRO A 574 -14.88 -7.36 -8.30
N TYR A 575 -15.60 -8.37 -8.79
CA TYR A 575 -17.04 -8.54 -8.59
C TYR A 575 -17.30 -9.90 -7.95
N GLY A 576 -18.46 -10.02 -7.32
CA GLY A 576 -18.90 -11.26 -6.70
C GLY A 576 -19.42 -11.02 -5.30
N GLU A 577 -20.60 -11.58 -5.02
CA GLU A 577 -21.22 -11.52 -3.71
C GLU A 577 -21.51 -12.96 -3.29
N GLU A 578 -20.69 -13.47 -2.36
CA GLU A 578 -20.89 -14.77 -1.75
C GLU A 578 -21.25 -14.56 -0.29
N TRP A 579 -22.16 -15.36 0.24
CA TRP A 579 -22.43 -15.35 1.67
C TRP A 579 -22.57 -16.78 2.20
N SER A 580 -22.33 -16.93 3.48
CA SER A 580 -22.60 -18.17 4.22
C SER A 580 -23.13 -17.79 5.60
N ALA A 581 -24.14 -18.52 6.07
CA ALA A 581 -24.68 -18.36 7.41
C ALA A 581 -24.58 -19.69 8.17
N GLN A 582 -24.39 -19.61 9.47
CA GLN A 582 -24.46 -20.75 10.38
C GLN A 582 -25.34 -20.36 11.57
N PRO A 583 -26.50 -21.01 11.76
CA PRO A 583 -27.35 -20.79 12.92
C PRO A 583 -26.78 -21.51 14.15
N TYR A 584 -26.98 -20.89 15.30
CA TYR A 584 -26.66 -21.35 16.66
C TYR A 584 -27.86 -21.04 17.58
N ALA A 585 -27.90 -21.62 18.77
CA ALA A 585 -28.95 -21.32 19.76
C ALA A 585 -30.37 -21.42 19.16
N GLN A 586 -30.66 -22.51 18.44
CA GLN A 586 -31.95 -22.74 17.75
C GLN A 586 -32.37 -21.62 16.76
N GLY A 587 -31.39 -20.96 16.14
CA GLY A 587 -31.65 -19.88 15.17
C GLY A 587 -31.73 -18.48 15.80
N HIS A 588 -31.66 -18.38 17.12
CA HIS A 588 -31.60 -17.09 17.82
C HIS A 588 -30.24 -16.40 17.67
N LEU A 589 -29.16 -17.12 17.34
CA LEU A 589 -27.88 -16.52 16.97
C LEU A 589 -27.46 -16.97 15.57
N ILE A 590 -27.18 -16.03 14.68
CA ILE A 590 -26.80 -16.33 13.29
C ILE A 590 -25.43 -15.74 13.01
N ARG A 591 -24.49 -16.61 12.68
CA ARG A 591 -23.15 -16.22 12.26
C ARG A 591 -23.13 -16.07 10.73
N VAL A 592 -22.92 -14.85 10.24
CA VAL A 592 -22.90 -14.57 8.80
C VAL A 592 -21.51 -14.17 8.35
N ARG A 593 -21.05 -14.76 7.25
CA ARG A 593 -19.88 -14.31 6.50
C ARG A 593 -20.33 -13.84 5.13
N ILE A 594 -20.00 -12.60 4.80
CA ILE A 594 -20.24 -12.00 3.49
C ILE A 594 -18.87 -11.81 2.84
N ARG A 595 -18.66 -12.37 1.66
CA ARG A 595 -17.47 -12.18 0.84
C ARG A 595 -17.86 -11.37 -0.40
N LEU A 596 -17.28 -10.18 -0.50
CA LEU A 596 -17.56 -9.19 -1.53
C LEU A 596 -16.37 -9.03 -2.45
N GLY A 597 -16.60 -8.87 -3.75
CA GLY A 597 -15.59 -8.37 -4.68
C GLY A 597 -15.12 -6.98 -4.27
N TYR A 598 -13.87 -6.62 -4.55
CA TYR A 598 -13.31 -5.35 -4.08
C TYR A 598 -13.92 -4.10 -4.72
N LYS A 599 -14.66 -4.25 -5.83
CA LYS A 599 -15.47 -3.16 -6.42
C LYS A 599 -16.90 -3.13 -5.92
N GLU A 600 -17.36 -4.19 -5.26
CA GLU A 600 -18.72 -4.22 -4.78
C GLU A 600 -18.87 -3.25 -3.61
N PRO A 601 -19.90 -2.39 -3.65
CA PRO A 601 -20.16 -1.48 -2.55
C PRO A 601 -20.52 -2.32 -1.31
N GLN A 602 -19.93 -1.98 -0.16
CA GLN A 602 -20.18 -2.70 1.11
C GLN A 602 -21.54 -2.34 1.71
N ARG A 603 -22.62 -2.61 0.99
CA ARG A 603 -24.00 -2.32 1.39
C ARG A 603 -24.50 -3.41 2.33
N VAL A 604 -23.94 -3.46 3.54
CA VAL A 604 -24.23 -4.52 4.52
C VAL A 604 -25.72 -4.63 4.83
N ARG A 605 -26.42 -3.49 4.91
CA ARG A 605 -27.87 -3.42 5.19
C ARG A 605 -28.74 -4.17 4.18
N PRO A 606 -28.76 -3.84 2.87
CA PRO A 606 -29.57 -4.57 1.91
C PRO A 606 -29.16 -6.03 1.76
N MET A 607 -27.85 -6.34 1.84
CA MET A 607 -27.39 -7.74 1.80
C MET A 607 -27.93 -8.56 2.96
N LEU A 608 -27.86 -8.03 4.19
CA LEU A 608 -28.42 -8.71 5.36
C LEU A 608 -29.93 -8.90 5.25
N ARG A 609 -30.66 -7.92 4.69
CA ARG A 609 -32.10 -8.11 4.44
C ARG A 609 -32.39 -9.27 3.49
N VAL A 610 -31.59 -9.46 2.44
CA VAL A 610 -31.73 -10.62 1.54
C VAL A 610 -31.47 -11.93 2.29
N ILE A 611 -30.39 -11.99 3.06
CA ILE A 611 -30.02 -13.18 3.86
C ILE A 611 -31.11 -13.48 4.90
N MET A 612 -31.65 -12.46 5.58
CA MET A 612 -32.75 -12.58 6.54
C MET A 612 -34.00 -13.21 5.91
N ARG A 613 -34.40 -12.76 4.71
CA ARG A 613 -35.57 -13.33 4.01
C ARG A 613 -35.36 -14.79 3.64
N GLU A 614 -34.16 -15.14 3.19
CA GLU A 614 -33.85 -16.51 2.82
C GLU A 614 -33.88 -17.46 4.02
N LEU A 615 -33.26 -17.06 5.14
CA LEU A 615 -33.27 -17.84 6.39
C LEU A 615 -34.66 -17.93 7.03
N LEU A 616 -35.49 -16.90 6.88
CA LEU A 616 -36.91 -16.96 7.28
C LEU A 616 -37.67 -17.99 6.45
N ARG A 617 -37.42 -18.06 5.13
CA ARG A 617 -38.07 -19.01 4.22
C ARG A 617 -37.61 -20.45 4.46
N THR A 618 -36.34 -20.68 4.81
CA THR A 618 -35.83 -22.02 5.12
C THR A 618 -36.18 -22.49 6.53
N GLY A 619 -36.72 -21.61 7.38
CA GLY A 619 -37.05 -21.91 8.78
C GLY A 619 -35.85 -21.92 9.72
N GLU A 620 -34.69 -21.42 9.27
CA GLU A 620 -33.47 -21.28 10.08
C GLU A 620 -33.48 -20.01 10.96
N LEU A 621 -34.33 -19.03 10.62
CA LEU A 621 -34.59 -17.84 11.41
C LEU A 621 -35.96 -17.96 12.10
N PRO A 622 -36.06 -17.75 13.43
CA PRO A 622 -37.35 -17.76 14.12
C PRO A 622 -38.31 -16.70 13.56
N PRO A 623 -39.64 -16.95 13.66
CA PRO A 623 -40.67 -16.04 13.14
C PRO A 623 -40.50 -14.64 13.69
N GLN A 624 -40.46 -13.65 12.80
CA GLN A 624 -40.34 -12.24 13.16
C GLN A 624 -41.75 -11.64 13.29
N ARG A 625 -42.02 -10.94 14.39
CA ARG A 625 -43.30 -10.24 14.60
C ARG A 625 -43.11 -8.75 14.33
N ASN A 626 -43.91 -8.18 13.44
CA ASN A 626 -44.03 -6.74 13.26
C ASN A 626 -45.45 -6.31 13.59
N ALA A 627 -45.59 -5.39 14.54
CA ALA A 627 -46.89 -4.82 14.92
C ALA A 627 -47.45 -3.87 13.84
N TYR A 628 -46.60 -3.37 12.94
CA TYR A 628 -46.96 -2.38 11.93
C TYR A 628 -46.54 -2.85 10.53
N PRO A 629 -47.35 -2.57 9.49
CA PRO A 629 -46.98 -2.87 8.11
C PRO A 629 -45.76 -2.05 7.68
N GLY A 630 -44.93 -2.62 6.81
CA GLY A 630 -43.79 -1.92 6.24
C GLY A 630 -44.23 -0.77 5.31
N TRP A 631 -43.38 0.26 5.20
CA TRP A 631 -43.62 1.43 4.35
C TRP A 631 -43.25 1.11 2.89
N ASN A 632 -44.04 1.60 1.91
CA ASN A 632 -43.78 1.48 0.46
C ASN A 632 -43.49 0.05 -0.07
N GLY A 633 -44.29 -0.93 0.32
CA GLY A 633 -44.14 -2.30 -0.20
C GLY A 633 -42.94 -3.07 0.37
N GLU A 634 -42.26 -2.53 1.39
CA GLU A 634 -41.41 -3.36 2.26
C GLU A 634 -42.31 -4.37 2.98
N THR A 635 -42.10 -5.65 2.71
CA THR A 635 -42.86 -6.72 3.36
C THR A 635 -42.57 -6.72 4.86
N ALA A 636 -43.63 -6.87 5.67
CA ALA A 636 -43.57 -6.81 7.14
C ALA A 636 -42.83 -8.00 7.77
N ASP A 637 -42.28 -8.90 6.95
CA ASP A 637 -41.71 -10.19 7.34
C ASP A 637 -40.39 -10.07 8.11
N ILE A 638 -39.72 -8.91 8.07
CA ILE A 638 -38.48 -8.65 8.83
C ILE A 638 -38.75 -7.59 9.89
N ALA A 639 -38.63 -7.98 11.16
CA ALA A 639 -38.73 -7.06 12.29
C ALA A 639 -37.57 -6.07 12.33
N ALA A 640 -37.76 -4.94 13.03
CA ALA A 640 -36.80 -3.84 13.09
C ALA A 640 -35.36 -4.30 13.38
N THR A 641 -34.42 -3.89 12.53
CA THR A 641 -32.99 -4.21 12.66
C THR A 641 -32.23 -3.05 13.28
N ARG A 642 -31.47 -3.30 14.34
CA ARG A 642 -30.52 -2.33 14.92
C ARG A 642 -29.11 -2.87 14.89
N TYR A 643 -28.17 -1.99 14.60
CA TYR A 643 -26.74 -2.31 14.54
C TYR A 643 -26.06 -1.88 15.84
N VAL A 644 -25.25 -2.77 16.43
CA VAL A 644 -24.47 -2.48 17.63
C VAL A 644 -23.01 -2.36 17.26
N PHE A 645 -22.42 -1.22 17.62
CA PHE A 645 -21.02 -0.93 17.38
C PHE A 645 -20.28 -0.80 18.71
N ILE A 646 -19.46 -1.80 19.01
CA ILE A 646 -18.65 -1.84 20.22
C ILE A 646 -17.33 -1.13 19.96
N LYS A 647 -17.12 0.00 20.63
CA LYS A 647 -15.89 0.78 20.62
C LYS A 647 -15.12 0.54 21.90
N LYS A 648 -13.87 0.08 21.79
CA LYS A 648 -12.98 0.00 22.95
C LYS A 648 -12.48 1.40 23.31
N SER A 649 -12.50 1.75 24.59
CA SER A 649 -11.89 2.98 25.10
C SER A 649 -10.90 2.66 26.21
N LEU A 650 -9.84 3.44 26.28
CA LEU A 650 -8.87 3.35 27.36
C LEU A 650 -9.50 3.94 28.64
N VAL A 651 -9.44 3.19 29.75
CA VAL A 651 -9.86 3.66 31.07
C VAL A 651 -8.65 4.28 31.77
N PRO A 652 -8.80 5.36 32.57
CA PRO A 652 -7.70 5.93 33.35
C PRO A 652 -6.97 4.89 34.21
N GLU A 653 -7.74 3.99 34.83
CA GLU A 653 -7.28 2.84 35.60
C GLU A 653 -6.96 1.66 34.67
N SER A 654 -5.93 1.76 33.84
CA SER A 654 -5.51 0.67 32.94
C SER A 654 -4.09 0.19 33.23
N ASP A 655 -3.91 -1.14 33.34
CA ASP A 655 -2.66 -1.88 33.61
C ASP A 655 -1.71 -1.86 32.39
N ILE A 656 -1.93 -0.91 31.49
CA ILE A 656 -1.24 -0.74 30.24
C ILE A 656 -0.06 0.19 30.51
N LYS A 657 1.14 -0.20 30.07
CA LYS A 657 2.36 0.61 30.24
C LYS A 657 2.19 1.99 29.59
N ASP A 658 2.86 3.01 30.10
CA ASP A 658 2.68 4.38 29.59
C ASP A 658 2.98 4.53 28.08
N LEU A 659 3.96 3.81 27.55
CA LEU A 659 4.28 3.81 26.12
C LEU A 659 3.18 3.14 25.27
N GLU A 660 2.62 2.03 25.75
CA GLU A 660 1.48 1.35 25.12
C GLU A 660 0.22 2.24 25.20
N ARG A 661 0.05 2.97 26.30
CA ARG A 661 -1.03 3.94 26.51
C ARG A 661 -0.95 5.10 25.52
N PHE A 662 0.23 5.67 25.33
CA PHE A 662 0.48 6.71 24.34
C PHE A 662 0.16 6.22 22.93
N ALA A 663 0.66 5.03 22.55
CA ALA A 663 0.37 4.43 21.25
C ALA A 663 -1.13 4.25 20.99
N ILE A 664 -1.91 3.79 21.99
CA ILE A 664 -3.37 3.65 21.87
C ILE A 664 -4.07 5.01 21.72
N ARG A 665 -3.66 6.02 22.51
CA ARG A 665 -4.23 7.37 22.39
C ARG A 665 -3.98 7.93 21.00
N LEU A 666 -2.76 7.82 20.50
CA LEU A 666 -2.39 8.26 19.16
C LEU A 666 -3.16 7.50 18.08
N LYS A 667 -3.25 6.16 18.18
CA LYS A 667 -4.07 5.32 17.29
C LYS A 667 -5.53 5.78 17.24
N TYR A 668 -6.14 6.09 18.39
CA TYR A 668 -7.53 6.54 18.44
C TYR A 668 -7.72 7.96 17.91
N ALA A 669 -6.77 8.87 18.13
CA ALA A 669 -6.78 10.20 17.54
C ALA A 669 -6.67 10.13 16.00
N ILE A 670 -5.76 9.31 15.48
CA ILE A 670 -5.62 9.08 14.03
C ILE A 670 -6.92 8.47 13.48
N ARG A 671 -7.51 7.50 14.19
CA ARG A 671 -8.77 6.85 13.78
C ARG A 671 -9.92 7.85 13.66
N SER A 672 -10.00 8.87 14.52
CA SER A 672 -11.05 9.89 14.41
C SER A 672 -10.90 10.77 13.15
N VAL A 673 -9.67 10.97 12.67
CA VAL A 673 -9.39 11.74 11.45
C VAL A 673 -9.56 10.87 10.19
N ALA A 674 -9.21 9.59 10.25
CA ALA A 674 -9.26 8.65 9.13
C ALA A 674 -10.69 8.36 8.62
N GLY A 675 -11.72 8.60 9.43
CA GLY A 675 -13.13 8.47 9.08
C GLY A 675 -13.93 7.54 10.00
N ASN A 676 -15.26 7.52 9.82
CA ASN A 676 -16.17 6.72 10.65
C ASN A 676 -16.50 5.38 9.98
N PRO A 677 -16.16 4.22 10.59
CA PRO A 677 -16.52 2.90 10.07
C PRO A 677 -18.02 2.71 9.81
N LEU A 678 -18.89 3.35 10.60
CA LEU A 678 -20.34 3.30 10.41
C LEU A 678 -20.77 3.95 9.09
N ALA A 679 -20.07 4.99 8.66
CA ALA A 679 -20.32 5.63 7.37
C ALA A 679 -19.86 4.73 6.21
N TRP A 680 -18.77 3.96 6.38
CA TRP A 680 -18.26 3.07 5.33
C TRP A 680 -19.20 1.90 5.02
N TYR A 681 -19.81 1.30 6.03
CA TYR A 681 -20.81 0.23 5.86
C TYR A 681 -22.21 0.75 5.50
N GLY A 682 -22.39 2.07 5.38
CA GLY A 682 -23.68 2.70 5.12
C GLY A 682 -24.68 2.60 6.29
N LEU A 683 -24.20 2.32 7.51
CA LEU A 683 -25.02 2.07 8.70
C LEU A 683 -25.28 3.33 9.54
N ALA A 684 -24.69 4.47 9.16
CA ALA A 684 -24.85 5.73 9.90
C ALA A 684 -26.31 6.19 9.99
N PHE A 685 -27.15 5.86 8.99
CA PHE A 685 -28.55 6.27 8.93
C PHE A 685 -29.49 5.36 9.75
N ASP A 686 -29.02 4.19 10.21
CA ASP A 686 -29.85 3.21 10.93
C ASP A 686 -29.83 3.38 12.47
N ARG A 687 -29.44 4.56 12.97
CA ARG A 687 -29.32 4.89 14.41
C ARG A 687 -28.63 3.76 15.22
N PRO A 688 -27.36 3.43 14.90
CA PRO A 688 -26.65 2.34 15.54
C PRO A 688 -26.47 2.60 17.05
N ILE A 689 -26.53 1.54 17.85
CA ILE A 689 -26.20 1.57 19.28
C ILE A 689 -24.67 1.56 19.39
N VAL A 690 -24.08 2.67 19.83
CA VAL A 690 -22.63 2.78 20.05
C VAL A 690 -22.33 2.51 21.51
N GLU A 691 -21.62 1.41 21.79
CA GLU A 691 -21.23 1.04 23.15
C GLU A 691 -19.75 1.25 23.37
N ILE A 692 -19.40 1.83 24.52
CA ILE A 692 -18.01 2.03 24.89
C ILE A 692 -17.64 0.97 25.92
N VAL A 693 -16.74 0.06 25.53
CA VAL A 693 -16.26 -1.02 26.40
C VAL A 693 -14.85 -0.67 26.88
N PRO A 694 -14.57 -0.82 28.18
CA PRO A 694 -13.23 -0.55 28.71
C PRO A 694 -12.22 -1.56 28.16
N LEU A 695 -11.11 -1.07 27.59
CA LEU A 695 -9.99 -1.90 27.19
C LEU A 695 -9.22 -2.34 28.44
N ARG A 696 -9.49 -3.56 28.92
CA ARG A 696 -8.86 -4.14 30.11
C ARG A 696 -8.01 -5.36 29.74
N THR A 697 -6.80 -5.43 30.28
CA THR A 697 -5.92 -6.61 30.17
C THR A 697 -6.02 -7.51 31.41
N LYS A 698 -6.41 -6.97 32.57
CA LYS A 698 -6.65 -7.68 33.83
C LYS A 698 -7.92 -7.18 34.54
N GLU A 699 -8.46 -7.99 35.45
CA GLU A 699 -9.53 -7.58 36.38
C GLU A 699 -8.93 -6.84 37.57
N TYR A 700 -9.53 -5.71 37.95
CA TYR A 700 -9.09 -4.94 39.12
C TYR A 700 -9.69 -5.51 40.40
N PRO A 701 -8.91 -5.58 41.50
CA PRO A 701 -9.48 -5.81 42.81
C PRO A 701 -10.45 -4.68 43.16
N GLU A 702 -11.52 -5.02 43.87
CA GLU A 702 -12.51 -4.03 44.30
C GLU A 702 -11.85 -2.90 45.10
N PRO A 703 -12.20 -1.63 44.86
CA PRO A 703 -11.67 -0.53 45.63
C PRO A 703 -12.05 -0.72 47.09
N LYS A 704 -11.06 -0.62 47.99
CA LYS A 704 -11.29 -0.71 49.44
C LYS A 704 -11.91 0.60 49.94
N VAL A 705 -13.22 0.76 49.71
CA VAL A 705 -13.97 1.93 50.16
C VAL A 705 -14.44 1.70 51.59
N LYS A 706 -14.01 2.55 52.52
CA LYS A 706 -14.51 2.53 53.91
C LYS A 706 -15.81 3.33 53.97
N ARG A 707 -16.92 2.68 54.35
CA ARG A 707 -18.19 3.37 54.62
C ARG A 707 -18.00 4.30 55.83
N VAL A 708 -18.10 5.60 55.62
CA VAL A 708 -18.09 6.62 56.69
C VAL A 708 -19.53 7.08 56.93
N ARG A 709 -19.88 7.36 58.19
CA ARG A 709 -21.23 7.79 58.57
C ARG A 709 -21.53 9.18 58.00
N PHE A 710 -22.71 9.37 57.42
CA PHE A 710 -23.30 10.70 57.34
C PHE A 710 -23.66 11.16 58.76
N ARG A 711 -23.27 12.38 59.12
CA ARG A 711 -23.44 12.93 60.48
C ARG A 711 -24.93 12.90 60.84
N GLY A 712 -25.32 12.10 61.84
CA GLY A 712 -26.69 12.06 62.37
C GLY A 712 -27.53 10.80 62.11
N GLN A 713 -27.05 9.77 61.39
CA GLN A 713 -27.81 8.52 61.21
C GLN A 713 -27.30 7.37 62.11
N VAL A 714 -28.20 6.80 62.92
CA VAL A 714 -28.04 5.54 63.67
C VAL A 714 -28.63 4.41 62.82
N ILE A 715 -27.84 3.38 62.53
CA ILE A 715 -28.32 2.17 61.84
C ILE A 715 -28.64 1.13 62.93
N PRO A 716 -29.81 0.48 62.94
CA PRO A 716 -30.08 -0.63 63.86
C PRO A 716 -29.05 -1.74 63.60
N GLY A 717 -28.33 -2.15 64.64
CA GLY A 717 -27.26 -3.13 64.55
C GLY A 717 -27.74 -4.47 64.01
N ARG A 718 -26.91 -5.08 63.15
CA ARG A 718 -26.94 -6.54 62.94
C ARG A 718 -26.51 -7.19 64.25
N GLY A 719 -27.49 -7.75 64.98
CA GLY A 719 -27.26 -8.80 65.97
C GLY A 719 -27.02 -10.13 65.26
#